data_AF-A0A409W0P4-F1
#
_entry.id   AF-A0A409W0P4-F1
#
_cell.length_a   1.000
_cell.length_b   1.000
_cell.length_c   1.000
_cell.angle_alpha   90.00
_cell.angle_beta   90.00
_cell.angle_gamma   90.00
#
_symmetry.space_group_name_H-M   'P 1'
#
loop_
_entity.id
_entity.type
_entity.pdbx_description
1 polymer ?
#
loop_
_entity_poly.entity_id
_entity_poly.type
_entity_poly.pdbx_seq_one_letter_code
_entity_poly.pdbx_strand_id
1 'polypeptide(L)'
;MYSTRLTGLLTSLTPEVQQIIVEKYLNELINLVPKEKAEEVLSAAARLQKRQDEAPKLDLRGKRKQVNTLFDELSRDAKIAFVKERSSRDELLAEVLHSLTSWLNDIWLSVYEYNVNFLLAHSCLAFVADALAQLSESSSLGGCKCSVMNLPVEFSLKDRTGKVIKRFSILGPQNMDRILLWIWRDLLVALLAKGSERDKKRIPDFLEDIETAFGVMALEWLLYGGKRRLADEDGMDDEDYYDSEEEESIFDDEPCIGEDAEEDDSEYDSDVSLDCPCNLHAPYWSPRINKERLRLKEYVEKRLMAVFKVMPTQRLYNTLLAISSETYLTSLELSSIISRIAGDTPDNLVAALDIHIGNGEASKIVSLLDSYSYLLRPRDAITLQCAVAMLEESSYHTRAVAILEKELGECLRAIYSNVRSCFSLIEEEANKKEIAEILKLKTSSSARQDRIVSWVDRVVTPNNGPIHPMAFAAMMMGLPMIPGGDDPDEGDFLNFLDLESNDSDLEDLRDEFRPNLKGIFNGWVHLGSSIKGGALILAKTYVKALEQMPWLAGSDIVTEMVNKLRERPNKNHVLEALSNLSSFAKIQRKKLRVARAEQQQRTASKAATSSQPAAPAAASASRSTSLFGDPFGTNARSSATAPAAASSSRGPSLFGSIFSSSTPRSESPPPPLEPLTPPRGSQPLPRAGTPPPPLLPVTPPRADSPPLSSPPDSPPPPLMPITPPLVGSPSHSPQPQSMPFSFGPLPTPSAAAASLPFPFSLGNAATPPPPGGLEDVD
;
A
#
# COMPACT_ATOMS: atom_id res chain seq x y z
N MET A 1 19.05 49.26 12.25
CA MET A 1 18.74 49.50 10.82
C MET A 1 19.95 49.28 9.91
N TYR A 2 21.14 49.79 10.23
CA TYR A 2 22.34 49.59 9.39
C TYR A 2 22.90 48.16 9.40
N SER A 3 22.88 47.48 10.54
CA SER A 3 23.34 46.08 10.66
C SER A 3 22.57 45.13 9.73
N THR A 4 21.23 45.18 9.73
CA THR A 4 20.39 44.36 8.84
C THR A 4 20.64 44.65 7.36
N ARG A 5 20.89 45.91 7.00
CA ARG A 5 21.19 46.32 5.62
C ARG A 5 22.57 45.81 5.17
N LEU A 6 23.57 45.89 6.05
CA LEU A 6 24.92 45.38 5.80
C LEU A 6 24.91 43.85 5.64
N THR A 7 24.21 43.12 6.52
CA THR A 7 24.08 41.65 6.40
C THR A 7 23.37 41.26 5.11
N GLY A 8 22.33 41.99 4.70
CA GLY A 8 21.64 41.76 3.43
C GLY A 8 22.55 41.99 2.22
N LEU A 9 23.40 43.02 2.26
CA LEU A 9 24.39 43.26 1.21
C LEU A 9 25.47 42.17 1.20
N LEU A 10 26.07 41.86 2.35
CA LEU A 10 27.08 40.80 2.46
C LEU A 10 26.59 39.47 1.92
N THR A 11 25.39 39.04 2.30
CA THR A 11 24.81 37.76 1.84
C THR A 11 24.44 37.75 0.36
N SER A 12 24.28 38.92 -0.28
CA SER A 12 24.04 39.03 -1.73
C SER A 12 25.32 38.98 -2.58
N LEU A 13 26.49 39.17 -1.96
CA LEU A 13 27.78 39.21 -2.65
C LEU A 13 28.35 37.79 -2.81
N THR A 14 29.18 37.59 -3.83
CA THR A 14 29.89 36.31 -4.01
C THR A 14 30.92 36.10 -2.90
N PRO A 15 31.31 34.84 -2.59
CA PRO A 15 32.27 34.55 -1.53
C PRO A 15 33.59 35.30 -1.67
N GLU A 16 34.07 35.51 -2.90
CA GLU A 16 35.31 36.25 -3.17
C GLU A 16 35.17 37.72 -2.78
N VAL A 17 34.02 38.34 -3.07
CA VAL A 17 33.77 39.74 -2.71
C VAL A 17 33.51 39.88 -1.20
N GLN A 18 32.84 38.91 -0.58
CA GLN A 18 32.72 38.87 0.88
C GLN A 18 34.10 38.80 1.54
N GLN A 19 34.99 37.94 1.03
CA GLN A 19 36.36 37.83 1.52
C GLN A 19 37.12 39.15 1.36
N ILE A 20 37.03 39.82 0.20
CA ILE A 20 37.63 41.14 -0.01
C ILE A 20 37.09 42.17 0.99
N ILE A 21 35.79 42.14 1.30
CA ILE A 21 35.19 43.06 2.27
C ILE A 21 35.72 42.80 3.68
N VAL A 22 35.81 41.53 4.06
CA VAL A 22 36.39 41.12 5.35
C VAL A 22 37.85 41.57 5.43
N GLU A 23 38.65 41.26 4.40
CA GLU A 23 40.09 41.54 4.38
C GLU A 23 40.41 43.04 4.36
N LYS A 24 39.68 43.84 3.57
CA LYS A 24 39.98 45.26 3.41
C LYS A 24 39.27 46.14 4.43
N TYR A 25 37.96 45.95 4.61
CA TYR A 25 37.15 46.90 5.39
C TYR A 25 36.94 46.43 6.83
N LEU A 26 36.70 45.13 7.06
CA LEU A 26 36.47 44.63 8.42
C LEU A 26 37.74 44.70 9.27
N ASN A 27 38.91 44.39 8.70
CA ASN A 27 40.20 44.53 9.38
C ASN A 27 40.47 45.97 9.80
N GLU A 28 40.24 46.95 8.91
CA GLU A 28 40.37 48.38 9.25
C GLU A 28 39.38 48.79 10.35
N LEU A 29 38.13 48.34 10.26
CA LEU A 29 37.11 48.61 11.28
C LEU A 29 37.47 48.03 12.64
N ILE A 30 37.96 46.78 12.71
CA ILE A 30 38.38 46.15 13.97
C ILE A 30 39.53 46.95 14.61
N ASN A 31 40.46 47.49 13.82
CA ASN A 31 41.56 48.31 14.32
C ASN A 31 41.10 49.69 14.87
N LEU A 32 39.94 50.19 14.46
CA LEU A 32 39.36 51.46 14.91
C LEU A 32 38.46 51.32 16.15
N VAL A 33 38.03 50.10 16.49
CA VAL A 33 37.21 49.81 17.66
C VAL A 33 38.11 49.74 18.91
N PRO A 34 37.62 50.12 20.12
CA PRO A 34 38.39 49.95 21.36
C PRO A 34 38.96 48.54 21.52
N LYS A 35 40.19 48.43 22.02
CA LYS A 35 40.92 47.17 22.09
C LYS A 35 40.14 46.06 22.78
N GLU A 36 39.39 46.36 23.85
CA GLU A 36 38.62 45.33 24.56
C GLU A 36 37.55 44.69 23.66
N LYS A 37 36.87 45.49 22.85
CA LYS A 37 35.85 45.00 21.90
C LYS A 37 36.47 44.31 20.69
N ALA A 38 37.64 44.76 20.23
CA ALA A 38 38.37 44.09 19.16
C ALA A 38 38.81 42.68 19.61
N GLU A 39 39.37 42.56 20.83
CA GLU A 39 39.72 41.28 21.44
C GLU A 39 38.48 40.39 21.64
N GLU A 40 37.34 40.95 22.06
CA GLU A 40 36.08 40.22 22.17
C GLU A 40 35.63 39.64 20.82
N VAL A 41 35.66 40.44 19.74
CA VAL A 41 35.30 40.01 18.38
C VAL A 41 36.28 38.93 17.87
N LEU A 42 37.59 39.12 18.05
CA LEU A 42 38.59 38.14 17.65
C LEU A 42 38.46 36.84 18.44
N SER A 43 38.18 36.91 19.74
CA SER A 43 37.92 35.73 20.57
C SER A 43 36.64 35.01 20.17
N ALA A 44 35.59 35.74 19.76
CA ALA A 44 34.37 35.15 19.21
C ALA A 44 34.64 34.47 17.87
N ALA A 45 35.39 35.10 16.96
CA ALA A 45 35.80 34.53 15.69
C ALA A 45 36.67 33.28 15.88
N ALA A 46 37.66 33.33 16.79
CA ALA A 46 38.51 32.19 17.12
C ALA A 46 37.71 31.02 17.73
N ARG A 47 36.72 31.30 18.58
CA ARG A 47 35.79 30.27 19.10
C ARG A 47 34.94 29.65 18.00
N LEU A 48 34.45 30.45 17.06
CA LEU A 48 33.69 29.96 15.91
C LEU A 48 34.55 29.11 14.97
N GLN A 49 35.77 29.56 14.68
CA GLN A 49 36.74 28.82 13.87
C GLN A 49 37.07 27.48 14.53
N LYS A 50 37.44 27.49 15.82
CA LYS A 50 37.72 26.25 16.58
C LYS A 50 36.54 25.29 16.54
N ARG A 51 35.32 25.80 16.73
CA ARG A 51 34.09 25.00 16.61
C ARG A 51 33.92 24.42 15.21
N GLN A 52 34.22 25.17 14.15
CA GLN A 52 34.14 24.65 12.78
C GLN A 52 35.24 23.63 12.47
N ASP A 53 36.44 23.82 13.00
CA ASP A 53 37.56 22.90 12.82
C ASP A 53 37.33 21.55 13.53
N GLU A 54 36.57 21.56 14.64
CA GLU A 54 36.12 20.37 15.36
C GLU A 54 34.97 19.63 14.65
N ALA A 55 34.30 20.27 13.68
CA ALA A 55 33.17 19.65 12.99
C ALA A 55 33.66 18.48 12.10
N PRO A 56 32.93 17.34 12.07
CA PRO A 56 33.27 16.24 11.17
C PRO A 56 33.32 16.70 9.71
N LYS A 57 34.37 16.28 8.99
CA LYS A 57 34.54 16.58 7.57
C LYS A 57 33.80 15.55 6.73
N LEU A 58 32.66 15.94 6.17
CA LEU A 58 31.87 15.08 5.30
C LEU A 58 32.50 14.99 3.91
N ASP A 59 33.15 13.87 3.58
CA ASP A 59 33.68 13.57 2.25
C ASP A 59 32.78 12.58 1.49
N LEU A 60 31.71 13.11 0.90
CA LEU A 60 30.76 12.32 0.11
C LEU A 60 31.45 11.58 -1.04
N ARG A 61 32.45 12.19 -1.68
CA ARG A 61 33.13 11.58 -2.84
C ARG A 61 34.00 10.41 -2.39
N GLY A 62 34.79 10.60 -1.34
CA GLY A 62 35.59 9.54 -0.73
C GLY A 62 34.71 8.38 -0.27
N LYS A 63 33.62 8.69 0.44
CA LYS A 63 32.69 7.66 0.95
C LYS A 63 32.00 6.89 -0.16
N ARG A 64 31.54 7.57 -1.21
CA ARG A 64 30.96 6.94 -2.41
C ARG A 64 31.95 5.98 -3.07
N LYS A 65 33.21 6.39 -3.22
CA LYS A 65 34.25 5.52 -3.79
C LYS A 65 34.47 4.28 -2.92
N GLN A 66 34.54 4.44 -1.60
CA GLN A 66 34.70 3.33 -0.66
C GLN A 66 33.56 2.31 -0.77
N VAL A 67 32.31 2.78 -0.65
CA VAL A 67 31.12 1.91 -0.69
C VAL A 67 30.95 1.23 -2.05
N ASN A 68 31.19 1.94 -3.15
CA ASN A 68 31.15 1.33 -4.49
C ASN A 68 32.23 0.24 -4.65
N THR A 69 33.40 0.42 -4.06
CA THR A 69 34.46 -0.60 -4.08
C THR A 69 34.00 -1.86 -3.34
N LEU A 70 33.30 -1.71 -2.20
CA LEU A 70 32.73 -2.84 -1.47
C LEU A 70 31.61 -3.53 -2.25
N PHE A 71 30.77 -2.79 -2.98
CA PHE A 71 29.78 -3.39 -3.89
C PHE A 71 30.40 -4.16 -5.05
N ASP A 72 31.49 -3.65 -5.62
CA ASP A 72 32.24 -4.35 -6.66
C ASP A 72 32.90 -5.63 -6.11
N GLU A 73 33.32 -5.64 -4.84
CA GLU A 73 33.81 -6.82 -4.13
C GLU A 73 32.70 -7.84 -3.87
N LEU A 74 31.55 -7.39 -3.38
CA LEU A 74 30.38 -8.24 -3.16
C LEU A 74 29.91 -8.89 -4.46
N SER A 75 29.89 -8.14 -5.56
CA SER A 75 29.53 -8.63 -6.88
C SER A 75 30.55 -9.63 -7.44
N ARG A 76 31.85 -9.44 -7.14
CA ARG A 76 32.90 -10.40 -7.50
C ARG A 76 32.80 -11.67 -6.66
N ASP A 77 32.54 -11.55 -5.35
CA ASP A 77 32.37 -12.69 -4.45
C ASP A 77 31.16 -13.54 -4.86
N ALA A 78 30.03 -12.93 -5.20
CA ALA A 78 28.85 -13.65 -5.70
C ALA A 78 29.15 -14.51 -6.94
N LYS A 79 30.02 -14.03 -7.85
CA LYS A 79 30.48 -14.79 -9.03
C LYS A 79 31.44 -15.92 -8.66
N ILE A 80 32.28 -15.72 -7.64
CA ILE A 80 33.29 -16.69 -7.20
C ILE A 80 32.66 -17.79 -6.34
N ALA A 81 31.67 -17.47 -5.51
CA ALA A 81 30.95 -18.41 -4.65
C ALA A 81 30.28 -19.54 -5.46
N PHE A 82 29.95 -19.28 -6.73
CA PHE A 82 29.47 -20.30 -7.65
C PHE A 82 30.53 -21.38 -7.99
N VAL A 83 31.81 -21.03 -7.91
CA VAL A 83 32.96 -21.89 -8.29
C VAL A 83 33.74 -22.40 -7.07
N LYS A 84 33.74 -21.65 -5.96
CA LYS A 84 34.47 -21.97 -4.72
C LYS A 84 33.52 -22.06 -3.52
N GLU A 85 33.75 -23.05 -2.66
CA GLU A 85 32.91 -23.34 -1.48
C GLU A 85 32.90 -22.28 -0.36
N ARG A 86 33.72 -21.22 -0.42
CA ARG A 86 33.74 -20.17 0.63
C ARG A 86 33.46 -18.80 0.01
N SER A 87 32.34 -18.22 0.41
CA SER A 87 31.94 -16.85 0.12
C SER A 87 32.26 -15.95 1.33
N SER A 88 32.78 -14.75 1.08
CA SER A 88 33.00 -13.71 2.11
C SER A 88 31.83 -12.71 2.17
N ARG A 89 30.65 -13.11 1.69
CA ARG A 89 29.50 -12.24 1.52
C ARG A 89 29.07 -11.57 2.83
N ASP A 90 28.92 -12.32 3.91
CA ASP A 90 28.42 -11.78 5.18
C ASP A 90 29.38 -10.74 5.77
N GLU A 91 30.69 -10.95 5.63
CA GLU A 91 31.73 -10.00 6.04
C GLU A 91 31.66 -8.70 5.23
N LEU A 92 31.53 -8.81 3.90
CA LEU A 92 31.40 -7.65 3.01
C LEU A 92 30.12 -6.86 3.28
N LEU A 93 28.99 -7.55 3.51
CA LEU A 93 27.72 -6.91 3.88
C LEU A 93 27.86 -6.18 5.22
N ALA A 94 28.44 -6.81 6.23
CA ALA A 94 28.70 -6.19 7.53
C ALA A 94 29.64 -4.98 7.41
N GLU A 95 30.66 -5.05 6.56
CA GLU A 95 31.58 -3.94 6.31
C GLU A 95 30.91 -2.75 5.63
N VAL A 96 30.04 -3.01 4.63
CA VAL A 96 29.22 -1.96 4.00
C VAL A 96 28.35 -1.28 5.05
N LEU A 97 27.60 -2.06 5.85
CA LEU A 97 26.72 -1.50 6.88
C LEU A 97 27.49 -0.73 7.94
N HIS A 98 28.60 -1.29 8.46
CA HIS A 98 29.44 -0.61 9.43
C HIS A 98 30.01 0.71 8.89
N SER A 99 30.45 0.72 7.62
CA SER A 99 30.93 1.92 6.96
C SER A 99 29.82 2.98 6.86
N LEU A 100 28.60 2.60 6.51
CA LEU A 100 27.47 3.53 6.44
C LEU A 100 27.06 4.03 7.84
N THR A 101 26.84 3.14 8.81
CA THR A 101 26.35 3.49 10.15
C THR A 101 27.33 4.35 10.95
N SER A 102 28.63 4.07 10.86
CA SER A 102 29.67 4.91 11.51
C SER A 102 29.63 6.35 10.99
N TRP A 103 29.31 6.54 9.71
CA TRP A 103 29.27 7.85 9.08
C TRP A 103 27.98 8.64 9.40
N LEU A 104 26.89 7.95 9.74
CA LEU A 104 25.63 8.60 10.12
C LEU A 104 25.78 9.51 11.33
N ASN A 105 26.61 9.13 12.31
CA ASN A 105 26.87 9.96 13.49
C ASN A 105 27.62 11.25 13.10
N ASP A 106 28.58 11.18 12.19
CA ASP A 106 29.31 12.35 11.69
C ASP A 106 28.37 13.32 10.97
N ILE A 107 27.49 12.80 10.11
CA ILE A 107 26.48 13.59 9.41
C ILE A 107 25.58 14.32 10.41
N TRP A 108 25.07 13.59 11.41
CA TRP A 108 24.19 14.15 12.44
C TRP A 108 24.90 15.23 13.28
N LEU A 109 26.14 14.97 13.72
CA LEU A 109 26.95 15.94 14.45
C LEU A 109 27.14 17.23 13.64
N SER A 110 27.51 17.13 12.36
CA SER A 110 27.70 18.29 11.49
C SER A 110 26.47 19.21 11.45
N VAL A 111 25.26 18.65 11.37
CA VAL A 111 24.02 19.44 11.23
C VAL A 111 23.42 19.87 12.54
N TYR A 112 23.38 19.00 13.56
CA TYR A 112 22.69 19.27 14.81
C TYR A 112 23.58 20.01 15.81
N GLU A 113 24.77 19.47 16.09
CA GLU A 113 25.72 20.05 17.05
C GLU A 113 26.47 21.24 16.45
N TYR A 114 27.01 21.10 15.23
CA TYR A 114 27.84 22.13 14.61
C TYR A 114 27.05 23.13 13.77
N ASN A 115 25.84 22.77 13.30
CA ASN A 115 24.96 23.63 12.49
C ASN A 115 25.63 24.13 11.21
N VAL A 116 26.37 23.24 10.52
CA VAL A 116 27.09 23.54 9.27
C VAL A 116 26.74 22.54 8.18
N ASN A 117 27.00 22.92 6.92
CA ASN A 117 26.96 22.01 5.76
C ASN A 117 25.62 21.27 5.54
N PHE A 118 24.47 21.87 5.89
CA PHE A 118 23.15 21.23 5.79
C PHE A 118 22.87 20.59 4.42
N LEU A 119 23.21 21.27 3.32
CA LEU A 119 23.02 20.75 1.96
C LEU A 119 23.88 19.51 1.69
N LEU A 120 25.17 19.57 2.06
CA LEU A 120 26.08 18.44 1.88
C LEU A 120 25.66 17.25 2.75
N ALA A 121 25.24 17.49 3.99
CA ALA A 121 24.72 16.46 4.88
C ALA A 121 23.46 15.80 4.31
N HIS A 122 22.54 16.58 3.75
CA HIS A 122 21.38 16.04 3.05
C HIS A 122 21.80 15.14 1.87
N SER A 123 22.74 15.59 1.01
CA SER A 123 23.28 14.75 -0.08
C SER A 123 24.00 13.49 0.41
N CYS A 124 24.60 13.53 1.60
CA CYS A 124 25.21 12.36 2.23
C CYS A 124 24.13 11.35 2.67
N LEU A 125 23.04 11.81 3.29
CA LEU A 125 21.92 10.95 3.68
C LEU A 125 21.22 10.33 2.47
N ALA A 126 20.99 11.11 1.41
CA ALA A 126 20.44 10.60 0.15
C ALA A 126 21.33 9.50 -0.44
N PHE A 127 22.65 9.70 -0.44
CA PHE A 127 23.58 8.65 -0.87
C PHE A 127 23.53 7.39 0.02
N VAL A 128 23.40 7.53 1.33
CA VAL A 128 23.24 6.36 2.22
C VAL A 128 21.95 5.62 1.89
N ALA A 129 20.84 6.33 1.65
CA ALA A 129 19.57 5.73 1.23
C ALA A 129 19.72 4.93 -0.08
N ASP A 130 20.33 5.53 -1.10
CA ASP A 130 20.61 4.87 -2.39
C ASP A 130 21.47 3.60 -2.21
N ALA A 131 22.49 3.67 -1.36
CA ALA A 131 23.36 2.53 -1.07
C ALA A 131 22.59 1.39 -0.38
N LEU A 132 21.68 1.70 0.55
CA LEU A 132 20.85 0.68 1.22
C LEU A 132 19.83 0.04 0.27
N ALA A 133 19.25 0.82 -0.65
CA ALA A 133 18.39 0.28 -1.70
C ALA A 133 19.16 -0.70 -2.60
N GLN A 134 20.34 -0.29 -3.09
CA GLN A 134 21.23 -1.15 -3.89
C GLN A 134 21.65 -2.42 -3.14
N LEU A 135 21.92 -2.32 -1.83
CA LEU A 135 22.25 -3.48 -1.00
C LEU A 135 21.08 -4.47 -0.93
N SER A 136 19.85 -3.96 -0.78
CA SER A 136 18.63 -4.75 -0.71
C SER A 136 18.33 -5.47 -2.03
N GLU A 137 18.58 -4.82 -3.17
CA GLU A 137 18.43 -5.39 -4.51
C GLU A 137 19.51 -6.43 -4.82
N SER A 138 20.78 -6.09 -4.54
CA SER A 138 21.95 -6.96 -4.75
C SER A 138 21.91 -8.22 -3.88
N SER A 139 21.10 -8.22 -2.84
CA SER A 139 20.93 -9.37 -1.95
C SER A 139 20.39 -10.61 -2.66
N SER A 140 19.75 -10.45 -3.81
CA SER A 140 19.26 -11.55 -4.66
C SER A 140 20.38 -12.33 -5.37
N LEU A 141 21.58 -11.77 -5.51
CA LEU A 141 22.68 -12.37 -6.24
C LEU A 141 23.50 -13.31 -5.34
N GLY A 142 23.26 -14.62 -5.45
CA GLY A 142 24.18 -15.65 -4.94
C GLY A 142 24.00 -16.07 -3.48
N GLY A 143 22.83 -15.85 -2.87
CA GLY A 143 22.54 -16.31 -1.50
C GLY A 143 21.08 -16.14 -1.11
N CYS A 144 20.71 -16.65 0.08
CA CYS A 144 19.39 -16.39 0.65
C CYS A 144 19.27 -14.92 1.06
N LYS A 145 18.14 -14.28 0.70
CA LYS A 145 17.80 -12.92 1.16
C LYS A 145 17.76 -12.80 2.69
N CYS A 146 17.46 -13.91 3.38
CA CYS A 146 17.38 -13.99 4.83
C CYS A 146 18.65 -13.55 5.57
N SER A 147 19.85 -13.86 5.07
CA SER A 147 21.10 -13.44 5.73
C SER A 147 21.25 -11.92 5.80
N VAL A 148 20.76 -11.21 4.78
CA VAL A 148 20.83 -9.74 4.75
C VAL A 148 19.72 -9.12 5.60
N MET A 149 18.49 -9.65 5.47
CA MET A 149 17.32 -9.12 6.19
C MET A 149 17.44 -9.29 7.71
N ASN A 150 18.23 -10.27 8.17
CA ASN A 150 18.41 -10.59 9.59
C ASN A 150 19.76 -10.10 10.15
N LEU A 151 20.54 -9.34 9.39
CA LEU A 151 21.83 -8.83 9.86
C LEU A 151 21.60 -7.80 10.98
N PRO A 152 22.01 -8.06 12.24
CA PRO A 152 21.81 -7.09 13.31
C PRO A 152 22.62 -5.82 13.05
N VAL A 153 21.95 -4.68 13.17
CA VAL A 153 22.56 -3.36 13.06
C VAL A 153 22.37 -2.62 14.37
N GLU A 154 23.46 -2.48 15.10
CA GLU A 154 23.53 -1.63 16.29
C GLU A 154 24.07 -0.25 15.89
N PHE A 155 23.31 0.79 16.18
CA PHE A 155 23.72 2.17 15.94
C PHE A 155 23.49 3.01 17.19
N SER A 156 24.48 3.82 17.56
CA SER A 156 24.40 4.73 18.70
C SER A 156 24.69 6.14 18.23
N LEU A 157 23.71 7.02 18.38
CA LEU A 157 23.87 8.44 18.16
C LEU A 157 24.55 9.06 19.37
N LYS A 158 25.68 9.74 19.16
CA LYS A 158 26.50 10.30 20.22
C LYS A 158 26.66 11.80 20.03
N ASP A 159 26.54 12.55 21.12
CA ASP A 159 26.80 13.98 21.12
C ASP A 159 28.30 14.28 20.98
N ARG A 160 28.65 15.57 20.93
CA ARG A 160 30.05 16.05 20.86
C ARG A 160 30.91 15.66 22.07
N THR A 161 30.30 15.28 23.19
CA THR A 161 30.99 14.79 24.39
C THR A 161 31.18 13.28 24.38
N GLY A 162 30.60 12.59 23.39
CA GLY A 162 30.57 11.13 23.29
C GLY A 162 29.42 10.49 24.06
N LYS A 163 28.56 11.28 24.72
CA LYS A 163 27.38 10.77 25.43
C LYS A 163 26.37 10.24 24.42
N VAL A 164 25.89 9.04 24.66
CA VAL A 164 24.87 8.41 23.81
C VAL A 164 23.53 9.12 24.03
N ILE A 165 22.95 9.64 22.94
CA ILE A 165 21.64 10.28 22.92
C ILE A 165 20.54 9.25 22.64
N LYS A 166 20.78 8.37 21.66
CA LYS A 166 19.82 7.35 21.25
C LYS A 166 20.56 6.12 20.75
N ARG A 167 20.11 4.94 21.19
CA ARG A 167 20.51 3.65 20.63
C ARG A 167 19.40 3.14 19.72
N PHE A 168 19.82 2.51 18.63
CA PHE A 168 18.97 1.81 17.69
C PHE A 168 19.49 0.38 17.58
N SER A 169 18.58 -0.57 17.78
CA SER A 169 18.80 -1.97 17.48
C SER A 169 17.76 -2.36 16.45
N ILE A 170 18.21 -2.66 15.23
CA ILE A 170 17.33 -3.03 14.12
C ILE A 170 17.90 -4.25 13.41
N LEU A 171 17.01 -5.02 12.78
CA LEU A 171 17.38 -6.19 11.98
C LEU A 171 17.33 -5.83 10.51
N GLY A 172 18.46 -5.97 9.83
CA GLY A 172 18.62 -5.78 8.40
C GLY A 172 18.65 -4.32 7.91
N PRO A 173 19.20 -4.10 6.70
CA PRO A 173 19.33 -2.78 6.10
C PRO A 173 17.99 -2.12 5.76
N GLN A 174 16.93 -2.89 5.51
CA GLN A 174 15.61 -2.39 5.18
C GLN A 174 14.99 -1.53 6.29
N ASN A 175 15.41 -1.74 7.53
CA ASN A 175 14.92 -1.02 8.72
C ASN A 175 15.82 0.18 9.09
N MET A 176 16.88 0.45 8.31
CA MET A 176 17.73 1.63 8.51
C MET A 176 17.04 2.92 8.05
N ASP A 177 15.92 2.82 7.33
CA ASP A 177 15.01 3.93 7.05
C ASP A 177 14.62 4.69 8.34
N ARG A 178 14.37 3.98 9.45
CA ARG A 178 14.08 4.57 10.77
C ARG A 178 15.22 5.50 11.23
N ILE A 179 16.46 5.06 11.10
CA ILE A 179 17.64 5.84 11.52
C ILE A 179 17.83 7.06 10.60
N LEU A 180 17.71 6.87 9.29
CA LEU A 180 17.86 7.95 8.32
C LEU A 180 16.80 9.03 8.48
N LEU A 181 15.53 8.65 8.63
CA LEU A 181 14.43 9.58 8.87
C LEU A 181 14.59 10.31 10.20
N TRP A 182 15.12 9.65 11.24
CA TRP A 182 15.47 10.32 12.50
C TRP A 182 16.51 11.44 12.28
N ILE A 183 17.59 11.15 11.56
CA ILE A 183 18.65 12.14 11.29
C ILE A 183 18.16 13.25 10.37
N TRP A 184 17.35 12.94 9.34
CA TRP A 184 16.72 13.98 8.50
C TRP A 184 15.79 14.88 9.28
N ARG A 185 15.00 14.33 10.22
CA ARG A 185 14.13 15.13 11.09
C ARG A 185 14.96 16.17 11.83
N ASP A 186 16.02 15.73 12.50
CA ASP A 186 16.93 16.59 13.25
C ASP A 186 17.65 17.61 12.37
N LEU A 187 18.09 17.21 11.18
CA LEU A 187 18.67 18.09 10.16
C LEU A 187 17.69 19.22 9.81
N LEU A 188 16.44 18.88 9.51
CA LEU A 188 15.45 19.85 9.05
C LEU A 188 15.02 20.82 10.16
N VAL A 189 14.83 20.35 11.40
CA VAL A 189 14.51 21.26 12.52
C VAL A 189 15.71 22.15 12.89
N ALA A 190 16.94 21.62 12.83
CA ALA A 190 18.15 22.41 13.04
C ALA A 190 18.34 23.47 11.93
N LEU A 191 18.08 23.08 10.67
CA LEU A 191 18.12 23.97 9.51
C LEU A 191 17.08 25.09 9.62
N LEU A 192 15.85 24.78 10.04
CA LEU A 192 14.83 25.79 10.30
C LEU A 192 15.24 26.75 11.43
N ALA A 193 15.84 26.22 12.50
CA ALA A 193 16.23 26.98 13.66
C ALA A 193 17.45 27.89 13.41
N LYS A 194 18.45 27.40 12.67
CA LYS A 194 19.80 27.99 12.59
C LYS A 194 20.32 28.21 11.17
N GLY A 195 19.75 27.55 10.17
CA GLY A 195 20.15 27.68 8.77
C GLY A 195 19.87 29.05 8.17
N SER A 196 20.50 29.33 7.04
CA SER A 196 20.25 30.57 6.29
C SER A 196 18.88 30.54 5.62
N GLU A 197 18.30 31.70 5.32
CA GLU A 197 17.02 31.77 4.58
C GLU A 197 17.12 31.15 3.18
N ARG A 198 18.32 31.13 2.58
CA ARG A 198 18.56 30.44 1.32
C ARG A 198 18.44 28.93 1.49
N ASP A 199 18.99 28.38 2.56
CA ASP A 199 18.96 26.95 2.84
C ASP A 199 17.56 26.49 3.25
N LYS A 200 16.82 27.29 4.04
CA LYS A 200 15.42 26.99 4.40
C LYS A 200 14.50 26.86 3.18
N LYS A 201 14.76 27.63 2.11
CA LYS A 201 14.01 27.53 0.84
C LYS A 201 14.25 26.20 0.12
N ARG A 202 15.26 25.42 0.49
CA ARG A 202 15.55 24.08 -0.05
C ARG A 202 14.81 22.96 0.64
N ILE A 203 14.12 23.22 1.76
CA ILE A 203 13.37 22.18 2.49
C ILE A 203 12.37 21.44 1.58
N PRO A 204 11.61 22.09 0.68
CA PRO A 204 10.75 21.37 -0.26
C PRO A 204 11.50 20.38 -1.14
N ASP A 205 12.67 20.78 -1.67
CA ASP A 205 13.56 19.92 -2.47
C ASP A 205 13.98 18.69 -1.63
N PHE A 206 14.35 18.91 -0.36
CA PHE A 206 14.78 17.82 0.53
C PHE A 206 13.65 16.84 0.85
N LEU A 207 12.41 17.31 1.00
CA LEU A 207 11.26 16.46 1.22
C LEU A 207 10.92 15.64 -0.03
N GLU A 208 11.09 16.21 -1.22
CA GLU A 208 10.94 15.50 -2.49
C GLU A 208 11.98 14.39 -2.67
N ASP A 209 13.24 14.64 -2.28
CA ASP A 209 14.30 13.63 -2.30
C ASP A 209 13.99 12.49 -1.30
N ILE A 210 13.48 12.79 -0.10
CA ILE A 210 13.06 11.77 0.88
C ILE A 210 11.87 10.95 0.37
N GLU A 211 10.87 11.60 -0.24
CA GLU A 211 9.74 10.92 -0.87
C GLU A 211 10.19 9.99 -1.99
N THR A 212 11.15 10.43 -2.80
CA THR A 212 11.70 9.61 -3.89
C THR A 212 12.44 8.38 -3.36
N ALA A 213 13.17 8.54 -2.25
CA ALA A 213 13.97 7.46 -1.67
C ALA A 213 13.14 6.42 -0.87
N PHE A 214 12.12 6.85 -0.11
CA PHE A 214 11.38 5.98 0.82
C PHE A 214 9.86 5.94 0.58
N GLY A 215 9.37 6.65 -0.41
CA GLY A 215 7.94 6.80 -0.70
C GLY A 215 7.25 7.89 0.11
N VAL A 216 6.01 8.20 -0.29
CA VAL A 216 5.20 9.31 0.25
C VAL A 216 5.00 9.21 1.77
N MET A 217 4.82 7.99 2.29
CA MET A 217 4.55 7.76 3.71
C MET A 217 5.74 8.07 4.61
N ALA A 218 6.96 8.07 4.06
CA ALA A 218 8.16 8.40 4.82
C ALA A 218 8.14 9.86 5.32
N LEU A 219 7.39 10.76 4.68
CA LEU A 219 7.25 12.14 5.14
C LEU A 219 6.45 12.25 6.44
N GLU A 220 5.46 11.36 6.65
CA GLU A 220 4.78 11.25 7.94
C GLU A 220 5.73 10.67 8.99
N TRP A 221 6.39 9.55 8.67
CA TRP A 221 7.31 8.89 9.60
C TRP A 221 8.49 9.79 9.99
N LEU A 222 8.97 10.64 9.08
CA LEU A 222 9.96 11.68 9.34
C LEU A 222 9.56 12.54 10.56
N LEU A 223 8.28 12.91 10.69
CA LEU A 223 7.81 13.70 11.83
C LEU A 223 7.92 12.93 13.15
N TYR A 224 7.74 11.61 13.10
CA TYR A 224 7.83 10.69 14.24
C TYR A 224 9.23 10.09 14.44
N GLY A 225 10.26 10.63 13.78
CA GLY A 225 11.63 10.10 13.88
C GLY A 225 11.77 8.71 13.29
N GLY A 226 11.06 8.42 12.20
CA GLY A 226 11.11 7.13 11.52
C GLY A 226 10.27 6.03 12.18
N LYS A 227 9.54 6.30 13.27
CA LYS A 227 8.57 5.34 13.82
C LYS A 227 7.37 5.23 12.86
N ARG A 228 7.01 4.00 12.49
CA ARG A 228 5.79 3.70 11.72
C ARG A 228 4.57 3.76 12.65
N ARG A 229 3.39 4.02 12.11
CA ARG A 229 2.17 4.08 12.90
C ARG A 229 1.64 2.67 13.12
N LEU A 230 1.30 2.33 14.36
CA LEU A 230 0.78 0.99 14.76
C LEU A 230 -0.40 0.50 13.91
N ALA A 231 -1.26 1.41 13.43
CA ALA A 231 -2.41 1.06 12.59
C ALA A 231 -2.03 0.49 11.20
N ASP A 232 -0.76 0.61 10.79
CA ASP A 232 -0.26 -0.01 9.57
C ASP A 232 0.30 -1.44 9.82
N GLU A 233 0.39 -1.88 11.09
CA GLU A 233 0.98 -3.17 11.49
C GLU A 233 -0.05 -4.29 11.69
N ASP A 234 -1.36 -4.00 11.58
CA ASP A 234 -2.48 -4.93 11.78
C ASP A 234 -2.50 -6.16 10.84
N GLY A 235 -1.49 -6.34 9.98
CA GLY A 235 -1.43 -7.39 8.96
C GLY A 235 -0.25 -8.36 9.04
N MET A 236 0.75 -8.13 9.89
CA MET A 236 1.88 -9.07 10.06
C MET A 236 2.07 -9.37 11.54
N ASP A 237 1.78 -10.62 11.88
CA ASP A 237 1.88 -11.33 13.17
C ASP A 237 3.35 -11.40 13.69
N ASP A 238 4.17 -10.38 13.43
CA ASP A 238 5.54 -10.27 13.94
C ASP A 238 5.49 -9.73 15.39
N GLU A 239 5.00 -10.57 16.30
CA GLU A 239 5.03 -10.38 17.77
C GLU A 239 6.46 -10.26 18.35
N ASP A 240 7.50 -10.26 17.52
CA ASP A 240 8.90 -10.29 17.95
C ASP A 240 9.53 -8.90 18.14
N TYR A 241 8.83 -7.81 17.79
CA TYR A 241 9.33 -6.44 18.00
C TYR A 241 8.89 -5.86 19.36
N TYR A 242 9.25 -6.56 20.44
CA TYR A 242 9.32 -5.95 21.76
C TYR A 242 10.48 -4.93 21.76
N ASP A 243 10.25 -3.74 21.21
CA ASP A 243 11.03 -2.53 21.52
C ASP A 243 10.72 -2.22 23.00
N SER A 244 11.39 -2.96 23.90
CA SER A 244 11.40 -2.76 25.35
C SER A 244 12.06 -1.42 25.67
N GLU A 245 11.47 -0.32 25.19
CA GLU A 245 11.82 1.05 25.62
C GLU A 245 11.34 1.31 27.06
N GLU A 246 10.72 0.32 27.74
CA GLU A 246 10.27 0.40 29.14
C GLU A 246 11.30 -0.11 30.17
N GLU A 247 12.47 -0.63 29.77
CA GLU A 247 13.38 -1.31 30.71
C GLU A 247 14.76 -0.65 30.97
N GLU A 248 14.93 0.65 30.68
CA GLU A 248 16.15 1.38 31.10
C GLU A 248 15.84 2.71 31.82
N SER A 249 15.16 2.62 32.97
CA SER A 249 15.40 3.53 34.10
C SER A 249 15.58 2.81 35.46
N ILE A 250 15.90 1.52 35.44
CA ILE A 250 16.43 0.75 36.58
C ILE A 250 17.96 0.69 36.47
N PHE A 251 18.60 1.84 36.22
CA PHE A 251 19.97 1.99 36.69
C PHE A 251 19.86 2.48 38.14
N ASP A 252 20.18 1.57 39.04
CA ASP A 252 20.55 1.76 40.43
C ASP A 252 21.20 3.13 40.69
N ASP A 253 20.39 4.14 41.02
CA ASP A 253 20.80 5.17 41.96
C ASP A 253 20.81 4.48 43.34
N GLU A 254 21.91 3.77 43.58
CA GLU A 254 22.34 3.38 44.90
C GLU A 254 22.25 4.62 45.81
N PRO A 255 21.39 4.63 46.83
CA PRO A 255 21.25 5.77 47.71
C PRO A 255 22.55 5.89 48.50
N CYS A 256 23.43 6.80 48.08
CA CYS A 256 24.46 7.34 48.94
C CYS A 256 23.76 8.09 50.07
N ILE A 257 23.42 7.34 51.12
CA ILE A 257 23.15 7.80 52.47
C ILE A 257 24.43 8.51 52.94
N GLY A 258 24.55 9.77 52.56
CA GLY A 258 25.44 10.75 53.15
C GLY A 258 24.56 11.70 53.95
N GLU A 259 24.38 11.37 55.22
CA GLU A 259 23.71 12.21 56.21
C GLU A 259 24.37 13.61 56.28
N ASP A 260 23.53 14.59 56.57
CA ASP A 260 23.87 15.90 57.12
C ASP A 260 24.51 16.96 56.18
N ALA A 261 23.66 17.69 55.47
CA ALA A 261 23.87 19.14 55.30
C ALA A 261 22.52 19.85 55.14
N GLU A 262 22.26 20.73 56.09
CA GLU A 262 21.00 21.42 56.33
C GLU A 262 20.55 22.35 55.20
N GLU A 263 19.22 22.42 55.06
CA GLU A 263 18.41 23.60 54.73
C GLU A 263 19.10 24.71 53.93
N ASP A 264 18.97 24.67 52.60
CA ASP A 264 18.98 25.90 51.80
C ASP A 264 17.82 25.86 50.80
N ASP A 265 16.96 26.87 50.93
CA ASP A 265 15.72 27.13 50.20
C ASP A 265 15.98 27.29 48.69
N SER A 266 16.19 26.18 47.99
CA SER A 266 16.21 26.19 46.53
C SER A 266 14.77 26.03 46.04
N GLU A 267 14.07 27.15 45.92
CA GLU A 267 12.86 27.38 45.10
C GLU A 267 13.22 27.16 43.60
N TYR A 268 13.78 26.01 43.28
CA TYR A 268 14.21 25.61 41.95
C TYR A 268 13.04 24.93 41.25
N ASP A 269 12.29 25.76 40.54
CA ASP A 269 11.85 25.49 39.16
C ASP A 269 11.54 24.02 38.88
N SER A 270 10.51 23.49 39.55
CA SER A 270 9.78 22.31 39.07
C SER A 270 8.91 22.71 37.88
N ASP A 271 9.53 23.35 36.89
CA ASP A 271 9.07 23.34 35.49
C ASP A 271 9.33 21.92 34.98
N VAL A 272 8.62 20.96 35.59
CA VAL A 272 8.34 19.65 35.05
C VAL A 272 7.74 19.98 33.71
N SER A 273 8.60 20.00 32.69
CA SER A 273 8.22 20.18 31.31
C SER A 273 7.04 19.23 31.14
N LEU A 274 5.85 19.81 31.02
CA LEU A 274 4.63 19.11 30.69
C LEU A 274 4.96 18.37 29.41
N ASP A 275 5.41 17.12 29.56
CA ASP A 275 5.91 16.31 28.47
C ASP A 275 4.77 16.27 27.48
N CYS A 276 4.95 16.97 26.35
CA CYS A 276 3.91 16.98 25.34
C CYS A 276 3.68 15.51 25.01
N PRO A 277 2.46 14.98 25.16
CA PRO A 277 2.18 13.58 24.84
C PRO A 277 2.28 13.31 23.33
N CYS A 278 2.80 14.27 22.55
CA CYS A 278 2.93 14.21 21.13
C CYS A 278 4.31 13.65 20.73
N ASN A 279 4.32 12.59 19.92
CA ASN A 279 5.51 11.90 19.38
C ASN A 279 6.36 12.72 18.39
N LEU A 280 6.13 14.04 18.34
CA LEU A 280 6.81 14.98 17.45
C LEU A 280 8.06 15.62 18.09
N HIS A 281 8.35 15.27 19.34
CA HIS A 281 9.43 15.84 20.13
C HIS A 281 10.60 14.88 20.26
N ALA A 282 11.80 15.43 20.45
CA ALA A 282 12.93 14.70 21.00
C ALA A 282 13.38 15.36 22.31
N PRO A 283 13.69 14.59 23.36
CA PRO A 283 13.99 15.13 24.70
C PRO A 283 15.26 15.98 24.72
N TYR A 284 16.21 15.72 23.82
CA TYR A 284 17.46 16.46 23.71
C TYR A 284 17.34 17.75 22.86
N TRP A 285 16.16 18.06 22.31
CA TRP A 285 15.97 19.27 21.53
C TRP A 285 15.94 20.51 22.42
N SER A 286 16.81 21.49 22.11
CA SER A 286 16.69 22.81 22.73
C SER A 286 15.31 23.43 22.48
N PRO A 287 14.77 24.27 23.38
CA PRO A 287 13.45 24.88 23.21
C PRO A 287 13.26 25.62 21.87
N ARG A 288 14.35 26.18 21.32
CA ARG A 288 14.34 26.83 20.01
C ARG A 288 14.16 25.84 18.86
N ILE A 289 14.93 24.74 18.84
CA ILE A 289 14.80 23.69 17.81
C ILE A 289 13.43 23.04 17.93
N ASN A 290 13.02 22.74 19.17
CA ASN A 290 11.74 22.12 19.44
C ASN A 290 10.58 22.91 18.82
N LYS A 291 10.56 24.25 18.92
CA LYS A 291 9.51 25.10 18.29
C LYS A 291 9.42 24.94 16.77
N GLU A 292 10.53 24.69 16.09
CA GLU A 292 10.54 24.56 14.62
C GLU A 292 9.91 23.25 14.13
N ARG A 293 9.63 22.27 15.01
CA ARG A 293 8.91 21.03 14.65
C ARG A 293 7.53 21.32 14.02
N LEU A 294 6.85 22.38 14.47
CA LEU A 294 5.54 22.76 13.95
C LEU A 294 5.64 23.30 12.52
N ARG A 295 6.73 24.03 12.21
CA ARG A 295 7.01 24.47 10.84
C ARG A 295 7.43 23.32 9.93
N LEU A 296 8.24 22.38 10.44
CA LEU A 296 8.56 21.17 9.68
C LEU A 296 7.27 20.41 9.32
N LYS A 297 6.37 20.24 10.29
CA LYS A 297 5.04 19.67 10.09
C LYS A 297 4.25 20.40 8.99
N GLU A 298 4.23 21.73 8.98
CA GLU A 298 3.58 22.52 7.91
C GLU A 298 4.20 22.26 6.53
N TYR A 299 5.54 22.15 6.43
CA TYR A 299 6.21 21.81 5.17
C TYR A 299 5.84 20.40 4.68
N VAL A 300 5.80 19.42 5.60
CA VAL A 300 5.38 18.04 5.31
C VAL A 300 3.93 17.99 4.87
N GLU A 301 3.01 18.61 5.62
CA GLU A 301 1.58 18.68 5.28
C GLU A 301 1.38 19.31 3.90
N LYS A 302 2.09 20.40 3.60
CA LYS A 302 2.04 21.05 2.30
C LYS A 302 2.52 20.14 1.16
N ARG A 303 3.60 19.39 1.35
CA ARG A 303 4.09 18.44 0.32
C ARG A 303 3.10 17.29 0.12
N LEU A 304 2.62 16.68 1.22
CA LEU A 304 1.62 15.61 1.17
C LEU A 304 0.31 16.07 0.51
N MET A 305 -0.13 17.30 0.76
CA MET A 305 -1.29 17.91 0.08
C MET A 305 -1.04 18.10 -1.42
N ALA A 306 0.17 18.44 -1.84
CA ALA A 306 0.53 18.53 -3.26
C ALA A 306 0.49 17.16 -3.95
N VAL A 307 0.99 16.11 -3.28
CA VAL A 307 0.90 14.72 -3.76
C VAL A 307 -0.56 14.27 -3.85
N PHE A 308 -1.36 14.53 -2.82
CA PHE A 308 -2.78 14.16 -2.78
C PHE A 308 -3.60 14.77 -3.91
N LYS A 309 -3.26 15.98 -4.35
CA LYS A 309 -3.91 16.65 -5.50
C LYS A 309 -3.67 15.94 -6.84
N VAL A 310 -2.63 15.10 -6.93
CA VAL A 310 -2.25 14.37 -8.15
C VAL A 310 -2.64 12.90 -8.04
N MET A 311 -2.33 12.27 -6.91
CA MET A 311 -2.52 10.83 -6.66
C MET A 311 -3.18 10.64 -5.29
N PRO A 312 -4.49 10.88 -5.17
CA PRO A 312 -5.19 10.65 -3.91
C PRO A 312 -5.15 9.17 -3.53
N THR A 313 -5.03 8.89 -2.24
CA THR A 313 -5.23 7.55 -1.68
C THR A 313 -5.91 7.68 -0.32
N GLN A 314 -6.61 6.63 0.12
CA GLN A 314 -7.24 6.62 1.44
C GLN A 314 -6.22 6.77 2.58
N ARG A 315 -5.05 6.11 2.44
CA ARG A 315 -3.96 6.24 3.41
C ARG A 315 -3.46 7.67 3.52
N LEU A 316 -3.19 8.33 2.40
CA LEU A 316 -2.73 9.72 2.37
C LEU A 316 -3.79 10.69 2.93
N TYR A 317 -5.08 10.44 2.65
CA TYR A 317 -6.18 11.17 3.27
C TYR A 317 -6.15 11.07 4.80
N ASN A 318 -6.04 9.86 5.34
CA ASN A 318 -5.98 9.62 6.79
C ASN A 318 -4.73 10.24 7.43
N THR A 319 -3.58 10.14 6.77
CA THR A 319 -2.33 10.77 7.21
C THR A 319 -2.47 12.30 7.29
N LEU A 320 -3.01 12.94 6.24
CA LEU A 320 -3.21 14.39 6.23
C LEU A 320 -4.15 14.84 7.35
N LEU A 321 -5.20 14.07 7.65
CA LEU A 321 -6.09 14.35 8.79
C LEU A 321 -5.39 14.15 10.15
N ALA A 322 -4.58 13.10 10.27
CA ALA A 322 -3.89 12.76 11.52
C ALA A 322 -2.79 13.76 11.85
N ILE A 323 -2.05 14.24 10.84
CA ILE A 323 -1.03 15.24 11.08
C ILE A 323 -1.65 16.64 11.17
N SER A 324 -2.68 17.02 10.43
CA SER A 324 -3.18 18.40 10.41
C SER A 324 -3.47 18.99 11.81
N SER A 325 -3.12 20.27 11.99
CA SER A 325 -3.52 21.02 13.19
C SER A 325 -5.00 21.43 13.17
N GLU A 326 -5.60 21.51 11.98
CA GLU A 326 -6.99 21.94 11.75
C GLU A 326 -7.75 20.83 10.99
N THR A 327 -7.85 19.65 11.60
CA THR A 327 -8.39 18.43 10.98
C THR A 327 -9.72 18.63 10.24
N TYR A 328 -10.62 19.44 10.78
CA TYR A 328 -11.91 19.74 10.14
C TYR A 328 -11.75 20.53 8.83
N LEU A 329 -10.92 21.58 8.82
CA LEU A 329 -10.69 22.39 7.62
C LEU A 329 -9.92 21.61 6.56
N THR A 330 -8.91 20.83 6.98
CA THR A 330 -8.20 19.91 6.08
C THR A 330 -9.15 18.87 5.49
N SER A 331 -10.06 18.28 6.28
CA SER A 331 -11.08 17.35 5.78
C SER A 331 -11.99 17.96 4.70
N LEU A 332 -12.43 19.21 4.91
CA LEU A 332 -13.22 19.94 3.91
C LEU A 332 -12.42 20.19 2.62
N GLU A 333 -11.15 20.60 2.72
CA GLU A 333 -10.29 20.81 1.55
C GLU A 333 -10.06 19.49 0.79
N LEU A 334 -9.71 18.41 1.49
CA LEU A 334 -9.50 17.08 0.90
C LEU A 334 -10.76 16.57 0.20
N SER A 335 -11.91 16.69 0.85
CA SER A 335 -13.21 16.31 0.28
C SER A 335 -13.55 17.12 -0.98
N SER A 336 -13.19 18.41 -0.98
CA SER A 336 -13.34 19.29 -2.16
C SER A 336 -12.43 18.87 -3.30
N ILE A 337 -11.17 18.54 -3.01
CA ILE A 337 -10.20 18.04 -3.99
C ILE A 337 -10.71 16.73 -4.61
N ILE A 338 -11.08 15.75 -3.79
CA ILE A 338 -11.59 14.44 -4.25
C ILE A 338 -12.81 14.62 -5.14
N SER A 339 -13.78 15.44 -4.71
CA SER A 339 -14.99 15.70 -5.51
C SER A 339 -14.68 16.30 -6.88
N ARG A 340 -13.59 17.05 -7.00
CA ARG A 340 -13.16 17.69 -8.25
C ARG A 340 -12.42 16.71 -9.18
N ILE A 341 -11.54 15.86 -8.64
CA ILE A 341 -10.62 15.03 -9.44
C ILE A 341 -11.08 13.58 -9.64
N ALA A 342 -12.16 13.14 -8.96
CA ALA A 342 -12.63 11.76 -9.00
C ALA A 342 -12.97 11.24 -10.41
N GLY A 343 -13.27 12.12 -11.36
CA GLY A 343 -13.58 11.77 -12.75
C GLY A 343 -12.38 11.81 -13.71
N ASP A 344 -11.19 12.22 -13.26
CA ASP A 344 -10.04 12.47 -14.15
C ASP A 344 -9.39 11.17 -14.64
N THR A 345 -9.25 10.18 -13.74
CA THR A 345 -8.63 8.89 -14.02
C THR A 345 -9.36 7.76 -13.27
N PRO A 346 -9.24 6.49 -13.71
CA PRO A 346 -9.74 5.35 -12.96
C PRO A 346 -9.17 5.26 -11.53
N ASP A 347 -7.88 5.55 -11.35
CA ASP A 347 -7.22 5.46 -10.05
C ASP A 347 -7.74 6.56 -9.08
N ASN A 348 -8.05 7.76 -9.60
CA ASN A 348 -8.69 8.81 -8.81
C ASN A 348 -10.10 8.42 -8.36
N LEU A 349 -10.87 7.74 -9.21
CA LEU A 349 -12.20 7.25 -8.85
C LEU A 349 -12.12 6.18 -7.76
N VAL A 350 -11.19 5.23 -7.89
CA VAL A 350 -10.97 4.18 -6.89
C VAL A 350 -10.61 4.79 -5.54
N ALA A 351 -9.64 5.72 -5.52
CA ALA A 351 -9.26 6.42 -4.30
C ALA A 351 -10.43 7.20 -3.68
N ALA A 352 -11.24 7.88 -4.50
CA ALA A 352 -12.42 8.59 -4.02
C ALA A 352 -13.43 7.63 -3.39
N LEU A 353 -13.69 6.48 -4.02
CA LEU A 353 -14.57 5.45 -3.47
C LEU A 353 -14.02 4.91 -2.15
N ASP A 354 -12.75 4.52 -2.08
CA ASP A 354 -12.13 4.00 -0.85
C ASP A 354 -12.22 5.00 0.32
N ILE A 355 -11.97 6.29 0.05
CA ILE A 355 -12.13 7.37 1.05
C ILE A 355 -13.58 7.46 1.53
N HIS A 356 -14.56 7.51 0.63
CA HIS A 356 -15.97 7.62 1.01
C HIS A 356 -16.52 6.33 1.64
N ILE A 357 -15.97 5.16 1.30
CA ILE A 357 -16.25 3.88 1.98
C ILE A 357 -15.74 3.97 3.42
N GLY A 358 -14.48 4.38 3.63
CA GLY A 358 -13.91 4.55 4.97
C GLY A 358 -14.66 5.54 5.85
N ASN A 359 -15.22 6.60 5.25
CA ASN A 359 -16.02 7.61 5.95
C ASN A 359 -17.51 7.23 6.12
N GLY A 360 -17.97 6.11 5.52
CA GLY A 360 -19.38 5.70 5.57
C GLY A 360 -20.34 6.59 4.78
N GLU A 361 -19.86 7.30 3.76
CA GLU A 361 -20.61 8.32 3.02
C GLU A 361 -21.37 7.73 1.81
N ALA A 362 -22.38 6.90 2.08
CA ALA A 362 -23.14 6.19 1.04
C ALA A 362 -23.71 7.10 -0.08
N SER A 363 -24.14 8.32 0.25
CA SER A 363 -24.67 9.27 -0.74
C SER A 363 -23.61 9.73 -1.75
N LYS A 364 -22.37 9.92 -1.32
CA LYS A 364 -21.24 10.29 -2.18
C LYS A 364 -20.81 9.12 -3.06
N ILE A 365 -20.79 7.91 -2.50
CA ILE A 365 -20.53 6.67 -3.26
C ILE A 365 -21.51 6.55 -4.43
N VAL A 366 -22.82 6.70 -4.19
CA VAL A 366 -23.82 6.64 -5.28
C VAL A 366 -23.59 7.72 -6.32
N SER A 367 -23.37 8.96 -5.90
CA SER A 367 -23.10 10.07 -6.83
C SER A 367 -21.88 9.82 -7.73
N LEU A 368 -20.82 9.23 -7.18
CA LEU A 368 -19.61 8.89 -7.92
C LEU A 368 -19.87 7.73 -8.90
N LEU A 369 -20.56 6.67 -8.46
CA LEU A 369 -20.89 5.54 -9.32
C LEU A 369 -21.85 5.93 -10.46
N ASP A 370 -22.80 6.83 -10.19
CA ASP A 370 -23.72 7.32 -11.22
C ASP A 370 -23.01 8.20 -12.26
N SER A 371 -22.00 8.96 -11.83
CA SER A 371 -21.28 9.90 -12.72
C SER A 371 -20.13 9.23 -13.47
N TYR A 372 -19.40 8.29 -12.83
CA TYR A 372 -18.08 7.84 -13.28
C TYR A 372 -17.88 6.32 -13.31
N SER A 373 -18.91 5.49 -13.08
CA SER A 373 -18.75 4.02 -13.06
C SER A 373 -18.14 3.42 -14.33
N TYR A 374 -18.19 4.12 -15.47
CA TYR A 374 -17.54 3.70 -16.71
C TYR A 374 -16.00 3.70 -16.65
N LEU A 375 -15.41 4.39 -15.67
CA LEU A 375 -13.95 4.39 -15.44
C LEU A 375 -13.47 3.16 -14.68
N LEU A 376 -14.35 2.44 -13.99
CA LEU A 376 -13.97 1.27 -13.20
C LEU A 376 -13.54 0.12 -14.11
N ARG A 377 -12.38 -0.46 -13.80
CA ARG A 377 -11.81 -1.60 -14.51
C ARG A 377 -12.10 -2.89 -13.75
N PRO A 378 -11.98 -4.07 -14.38
CA PRO A 378 -12.14 -5.34 -13.69
C PRO A 378 -11.24 -5.53 -12.46
N ARG A 379 -10.04 -4.94 -12.46
CA ARG A 379 -9.11 -4.98 -11.30
C ARG A 379 -9.61 -4.19 -10.09
N ASP A 380 -10.46 -3.18 -10.32
CA ASP A 380 -11.03 -2.31 -9.29
C ASP A 380 -12.28 -2.94 -8.62
N ALA A 381 -12.55 -4.22 -8.90
CA ALA A 381 -13.74 -4.92 -8.42
C ALA A 381 -13.81 -5.02 -6.89
N ILE A 382 -12.67 -5.06 -6.19
CA ILE A 382 -12.64 -5.13 -4.72
C ILE A 382 -13.23 -3.85 -4.13
N THR A 383 -12.74 -2.68 -4.57
CA THR A 383 -13.30 -1.37 -4.16
C THR A 383 -14.79 -1.27 -4.50
N LEU A 384 -15.21 -1.72 -5.68
CA LEU A 384 -16.63 -1.72 -6.05
C LEU A 384 -17.46 -2.68 -5.17
N GLN A 385 -16.93 -3.84 -4.79
CA GLN A 385 -17.60 -4.77 -3.87
C GLN A 385 -17.76 -4.15 -2.48
N CYS A 386 -16.72 -3.48 -1.96
CA CYS A 386 -16.78 -2.73 -0.71
C CYS A 386 -17.80 -1.58 -0.79
N ALA A 387 -17.85 -0.85 -1.90
CA ALA A 387 -18.87 0.17 -2.15
C ALA A 387 -20.28 -0.43 -2.10
N VAL A 388 -20.52 -1.55 -2.79
CA VAL A 388 -21.82 -2.22 -2.81
C VAL A 388 -22.21 -2.74 -1.42
N ALA A 389 -21.27 -3.25 -0.64
CA ALA A 389 -21.50 -3.64 0.76
C ALA A 389 -21.95 -2.43 1.61
N MET A 390 -21.24 -1.29 1.50
CA MET A 390 -21.61 -0.05 2.19
C MET A 390 -23.00 0.46 1.77
N LEU A 391 -23.34 0.36 0.48
CA LEU A 391 -24.65 0.76 -0.02
C LEU A 391 -25.79 -0.15 0.48
N GLU A 392 -25.51 -1.42 0.79
CA GLU A 392 -26.51 -2.37 1.29
C GLU A 392 -27.11 -1.97 2.63
N GLU A 393 -26.28 -1.42 3.52
CA GLU A 393 -26.66 -0.96 4.85
C GLU A 393 -27.38 0.39 4.85
N SER A 394 -27.46 1.04 3.67
CA SER A 394 -28.00 2.37 3.49
C SER A 394 -29.39 2.39 2.81
N SER A 395 -29.97 3.58 2.62
CA SER A 395 -31.19 3.77 1.83
C SER A 395 -31.04 3.41 0.34
N TYR A 396 -29.81 3.17 -0.13
CA TYR A 396 -29.47 2.85 -1.52
C TYR A 396 -29.39 1.33 -1.80
N HIS A 397 -29.94 0.49 -0.92
CA HIS A 397 -29.98 -0.96 -1.08
C HIS A 397 -30.41 -1.43 -2.49
N THR A 398 -31.46 -0.83 -3.07
CA THR A 398 -31.93 -1.18 -4.42
C THR A 398 -30.85 -0.96 -5.48
N ARG A 399 -30.03 0.09 -5.34
CA ARG A 399 -28.91 0.38 -6.22
C ARG A 399 -27.80 -0.65 -6.04
N ALA A 400 -27.48 -1.02 -4.80
CA ALA A 400 -26.51 -2.06 -4.48
C ALA A 400 -26.86 -3.39 -5.15
N VAL A 401 -28.12 -3.83 -5.03
CA VAL A 401 -28.62 -5.06 -5.66
C VAL A 401 -28.56 -5.00 -7.19
N ALA A 402 -28.86 -3.84 -7.79
CA ALA A 402 -28.78 -3.66 -9.23
C ALA A 402 -27.34 -3.74 -9.77
N ILE A 403 -26.37 -3.16 -9.04
CA ILE A 403 -24.94 -3.26 -9.38
C ILE A 403 -24.49 -4.71 -9.27
N LEU A 404 -24.83 -5.39 -8.16
CA LEU A 404 -24.51 -6.81 -7.96
C LEU A 404 -25.03 -7.69 -9.13
N GLU A 405 -26.29 -7.51 -9.54
CA GLU A 405 -26.88 -8.27 -10.65
C GLU A 405 -26.16 -7.99 -11.98
N LYS A 406 -25.82 -6.72 -12.24
CA LYS A 406 -25.07 -6.29 -13.42
C LYS A 406 -23.68 -6.95 -13.46
N GLU A 407 -22.90 -6.78 -12.40
CA GLU A 407 -21.50 -7.23 -12.32
C GLU A 407 -21.39 -8.77 -12.34
N LEU A 408 -22.30 -9.49 -11.68
CA LEU A 408 -22.40 -10.95 -11.82
C LEU A 408 -22.66 -11.36 -13.29
N GLY A 409 -23.55 -10.65 -13.97
CA GLY A 409 -23.84 -10.88 -15.38
C GLY A 409 -22.69 -10.53 -16.32
N GLU A 410 -21.84 -9.57 -15.96
CA GLU A 410 -20.60 -9.24 -16.68
C GLU A 410 -19.53 -10.29 -16.46
N CYS A 411 -19.33 -10.74 -15.22
CA CYS A 411 -18.42 -11.83 -14.89
C CYS A 411 -18.77 -13.11 -15.63
N LEU A 412 -20.06 -13.49 -15.69
CA LEU A 412 -20.49 -14.66 -16.47
C LEU A 412 -20.13 -14.54 -17.95
N ARG A 413 -20.35 -13.37 -18.57
CA ARG A 413 -19.99 -13.11 -19.97
C ARG A 413 -18.48 -13.15 -20.18
N ALA A 414 -17.70 -12.61 -19.24
CA ALA A 414 -16.23 -12.64 -19.30
C ALA A 414 -15.70 -14.07 -19.19
N ILE A 415 -16.20 -14.88 -18.24
CA ILE A 415 -15.86 -16.30 -18.12
C ILE A 415 -16.26 -17.04 -19.40
N TYR A 416 -17.46 -16.80 -19.91
CA TYR A 416 -17.92 -17.45 -21.13
C TYR A 416 -17.05 -17.12 -22.35
N SER A 417 -16.68 -15.85 -22.53
CA SER A 417 -15.77 -15.41 -23.60
C SER A 417 -14.40 -16.12 -23.50
N ASN A 418 -13.85 -16.21 -22.29
CA ASN A 418 -12.58 -16.90 -22.04
C ASN A 418 -12.68 -18.41 -22.31
N VAL A 419 -13.76 -19.07 -21.89
CA VAL A 419 -14.04 -20.47 -22.23
C VAL A 419 -14.15 -20.63 -23.74
N ARG A 420 -14.90 -19.77 -24.43
CA ARG A 420 -15.04 -19.81 -25.89
C ARG A 420 -13.71 -19.63 -26.62
N SER A 421 -12.76 -18.88 -26.08
CA SER A 421 -11.40 -18.79 -26.65
C SER A 421 -10.67 -20.14 -26.64
N CYS A 422 -10.94 -20.99 -25.64
CA CYS A 422 -10.37 -22.33 -25.51
C CYS A 422 -11.19 -23.42 -26.20
N PHE A 423 -12.48 -23.17 -26.42
CA PHE A 423 -13.45 -24.07 -27.04
C PHE A 423 -14.22 -23.36 -28.16
N SER A 424 -13.53 -23.00 -29.26
CA SER A 424 -14.05 -22.09 -30.29
C SER A 424 -15.32 -22.60 -30.99
N LEU A 425 -15.51 -23.92 -31.07
CA LEU A 425 -16.65 -24.53 -31.79
C LEU A 425 -17.86 -24.81 -30.87
N ILE A 426 -17.81 -24.38 -29.60
CA ILE A 426 -18.89 -24.60 -28.62
C ILE A 426 -20.22 -23.94 -29.01
N GLU A 427 -20.15 -22.92 -29.88
CA GLU A 427 -21.30 -22.14 -30.34
C GLU A 427 -21.96 -22.68 -31.61
N GLU A 428 -21.32 -23.66 -32.27
CA GLU A 428 -21.86 -24.27 -33.47
C GLU A 428 -23.17 -25.01 -33.18
N GLU A 429 -24.16 -24.84 -34.05
CA GLU A 429 -25.49 -25.42 -33.87
C GLU A 429 -25.45 -26.95 -33.76
N ALA A 430 -24.52 -27.60 -34.46
CA ALA A 430 -24.29 -29.05 -34.35
C ALA A 430 -23.86 -29.46 -32.94
N ASN A 431 -22.92 -28.72 -32.34
CA ASN A 431 -22.39 -29.01 -31.00
C ASN A 431 -23.40 -28.63 -29.90
N LYS A 432 -24.25 -27.62 -30.13
CA LYS A 432 -25.41 -27.28 -29.28
C LYS A 432 -26.50 -28.36 -29.31
N LYS A 433 -26.77 -28.97 -30.46
CA LYS A 433 -27.71 -30.09 -30.56
C LYS A 433 -27.16 -31.33 -29.86
N GLU A 434 -25.88 -31.64 -30.08
CA GLU A 434 -25.23 -32.77 -29.42
C GLU A 434 -25.25 -32.62 -27.90
N ILE A 435 -24.96 -31.42 -27.35
CA ILE A 435 -25.00 -31.23 -25.90
C ILE A 435 -26.40 -31.45 -25.32
N ALA A 436 -27.44 -31.06 -26.04
CA ALA A 436 -28.82 -31.32 -25.65
C ALA A 436 -29.18 -32.82 -25.68
N GLU A 437 -28.58 -33.60 -26.59
CA GLU A 437 -28.71 -35.07 -26.60
C GLU A 437 -27.95 -35.72 -25.45
N ILE A 438 -26.69 -35.32 -25.23
CA ILE A 438 -25.86 -35.80 -24.11
C ILE A 438 -26.57 -35.58 -22.77
N LEU A 439 -27.19 -34.42 -22.57
CA LEU A 439 -27.91 -34.10 -21.33
C LEU A 439 -29.13 -35.00 -21.07
N LYS A 440 -29.72 -35.64 -22.09
CA LYS A 440 -30.82 -36.61 -21.94
C LYS A 440 -30.34 -37.99 -21.49
N LEU A 441 -29.06 -38.33 -21.70
CA LEU A 441 -28.49 -39.60 -21.30
C LEU A 441 -28.29 -39.67 -19.78
N LYS A 442 -28.36 -40.90 -19.22
CA LYS A 442 -28.12 -41.14 -17.79
C LYS A 442 -26.69 -40.72 -17.42
N THR A 443 -26.54 -39.92 -16.37
CA THR A 443 -25.27 -39.31 -15.91
C THR A 443 -24.14 -40.33 -15.67
N SER A 444 -24.47 -41.58 -15.37
CA SER A 444 -23.50 -42.65 -15.07
C SER A 444 -23.35 -43.68 -16.20
N SER A 445 -23.82 -43.38 -17.42
CA SER A 445 -23.73 -44.33 -18.55
C SER A 445 -22.42 -44.16 -19.33
N SER A 446 -21.77 -45.26 -19.71
CA SER A 446 -20.57 -45.24 -20.57
C SER A 446 -20.81 -44.45 -21.85
N ALA A 447 -21.95 -44.69 -22.50
CA ALA A 447 -22.34 -43.99 -23.73
C ALA A 447 -22.38 -42.45 -23.57
N ARG A 448 -22.71 -41.94 -22.37
CA ARG A 448 -22.66 -40.50 -22.09
C ARG A 448 -21.22 -40.03 -21.94
N GLN A 449 -20.38 -40.76 -21.21
CA GLN A 449 -18.96 -40.42 -21.04
C GLN A 449 -18.24 -40.39 -22.40
N ASP A 450 -18.44 -41.41 -23.24
CA ASP A 450 -17.82 -41.50 -24.57
C ASP A 450 -18.22 -40.31 -25.47
N ARG A 451 -19.52 -39.94 -25.45
CA ARG A 451 -20.02 -38.77 -26.18
C ARG A 451 -19.49 -37.45 -25.62
N ILE A 452 -19.33 -37.33 -24.30
CA ILE A 452 -18.75 -36.13 -23.67
C ILE A 452 -17.30 -35.96 -24.13
N VAL A 453 -16.47 -36.99 -24.01
CA VAL A 453 -15.06 -36.93 -24.43
C VAL A 453 -14.96 -36.55 -25.91
N SER A 454 -15.72 -37.24 -26.78
CA SER A 454 -15.76 -36.93 -28.21
C SER A 454 -16.27 -35.52 -28.51
N TRP A 455 -17.26 -35.03 -27.77
CA TRP A 455 -17.77 -33.67 -27.93
C TRP A 455 -16.74 -32.63 -27.49
N VAL A 456 -16.09 -32.82 -26.34
CA VAL A 456 -15.04 -31.92 -25.85
C VAL A 456 -13.88 -31.88 -26.83
N ASP A 457 -13.37 -33.02 -27.28
CA ASP A 457 -12.30 -33.09 -28.28
C ASP A 457 -12.65 -32.34 -29.58
N ARG A 458 -13.93 -32.38 -29.98
CA ARG A 458 -14.42 -31.66 -31.16
C ARG A 458 -14.49 -30.15 -30.94
N VAL A 459 -14.92 -29.69 -29.75
CA VAL A 459 -15.11 -28.26 -29.50
C VAL A 459 -13.86 -27.52 -29.05
N VAL A 460 -12.86 -28.24 -28.54
CA VAL A 460 -11.56 -27.69 -28.16
C VAL A 460 -10.97 -26.96 -29.36
N THR A 461 -10.62 -25.68 -29.16
CA THR A 461 -9.86 -24.94 -30.17
C THR A 461 -8.58 -25.72 -30.42
N PRO A 462 -8.23 -26.10 -31.67
CA PRO A 462 -6.96 -26.73 -31.97
C PRO A 462 -5.83 -25.93 -31.31
N ASN A 463 -4.74 -26.60 -30.93
CA ASN A 463 -3.58 -25.95 -30.34
C ASN A 463 -2.94 -25.05 -31.41
N ASN A 464 -3.54 -23.90 -31.68
CA ASN A 464 -2.83 -22.77 -32.24
C ASN A 464 -1.88 -22.40 -31.13
N GLY A 465 -0.60 -22.77 -31.28
CA GLY A 465 0.46 -22.20 -30.45
C GLY A 465 0.24 -20.69 -30.33
N PRO A 466 0.52 -20.08 -29.17
CA PRO A 466 0.30 -18.65 -28.99
C PRO A 466 0.84 -17.91 -30.22
N ILE A 467 -0.01 -17.11 -30.87
CA ILE A 467 0.46 -16.24 -31.95
C ILE A 467 1.57 -15.42 -31.34
N HIS A 468 2.77 -15.61 -31.88
CA HIS A 468 3.99 -15.01 -31.36
C HIS A 468 3.75 -13.50 -31.12
N PRO A 469 4.10 -12.92 -29.95
CA PRO A 469 3.82 -11.53 -29.64
C PRO A 469 4.33 -10.56 -30.71
N MET A 470 5.47 -10.88 -31.35
CA MET A 470 5.93 -10.12 -32.52
C MET A 470 5.10 -10.35 -33.78
N ALA A 471 4.54 -11.54 -34.03
CA ALA A 471 3.60 -11.73 -35.14
C ALA A 471 2.32 -10.91 -34.94
N PHE A 472 1.85 -10.78 -33.69
CA PHE A 472 0.75 -9.90 -33.34
C PHE A 472 1.12 -8.41 -33.46
N ALA A 473 2.28 -8.00 -32.94
CA ALA A 473 2.76 -6.63 -33.05
C ALA A 473 3.06 -6.23 -34.52
N ALA A 474 3.64 -7.13 -35.31
CA ALA A 474 3.87 -6.95 -36.74
C ALA A 474 2.54 -6.81 -37.49
N MET A 475 1.54 -7.63 -37.17
CA MET A 475 0.18 -7.50 -37.72
C MET A 475 -0.48 -6.16 -37.34
N MET A 476 -0.32 -5.70 -36.09
CA MET A 476 -0.80 -4.39 -35.62
C MET A 476 -0.06 -3.21 -36.27
N MET A 477 1.23 -3.39 -36.58
CA MET A 477 2.06 -2.41 -37.29
C MET A 477 1.90 -2.47 -38.81
N GLY A 478 1.01 -3.33 -39.33
CA GLY A 478 0.75 -3.47 -40.76
C GLY A 478 1.92 -4.09 -41.54
N LEU A 479 2.85 -4.76 -40.87
CA LEU A 479 3.94 -5.47 -41.52
C LEU A 479 3.36 -6.76 -42.16
N PRO A 480 3.53 -6.94 -43.49
CA PRO A 480 3.02 -8.13 -44.17
C PRO A 480 3.72 -9.36 -43.62
N MET A 481 2.94 -10.23 -42.94
CA MET A 481 3.36 -11.58 -42.61
C MET A 481 3.65 -12.29 -43.94
N ILE A 482 4.92 -12.57 -44.26
CA ILE A 482 5.31 -13.26 -45.50
C ILE A 482 4.70 -14.67 -45.43
N PRO A 483 3.67 -14.99 -46.25
CA PRO A 483 3.08 -16.31 -46.26
C PRO A 483 3.95 -17.19 -47.17
N GLY A 484 4.70 -18.13 -46.60
CA GLY A 484 5.34 -19.21 -47.38
C GLY A 484 6.86 -19.16 -47.52
N GLY A 485 7.59 -18.85 -46.45
CA GLY A 485 9.00 -19.26 -46.37
C GLY A 485 9.10 -20.74 -46.02
N ASP A 486 8.95 -21.62 -47.01
CA ASP A 486 9.09 -23.08 -46.87
C ASP A 486 10.57 -23.54 -46.83
N ASP A 487 11.51 -22.65 -46.45
CA ASP A 487 12.92 -23.03 -46.31
C ASP A 487 13.18 -23.52 -44.86
N PRO A 488 13.37 -24.83 -44.64
CA PRO A 488 13.51 -25.40 -43.30
C PRO A 488 14.85 -25.07 -42.61
N ASP A 489 15.78 -24.40 -43.29
CA ASP A 489 17.17 -24.22 -42.84
C ASP A 489 17.55 -22.76 -42.48
N GLU A 490 16.64 -21.78 -42.60
CA GLU A 490 16.84 -20.39 -42.10
C GLU A 490 15.96 -20.05 -40.87
N GLY A 491 15.55 -21.08 -40.12
CA GLY A 491 14.64 -21.00 -38.97
C GLY A 491 15.20 -20.35 -37.69
N ASP A 492 16.40 -19.77 -37.71
CA ASP A 492 17.05 -19.24 -36.50
C ASP A 492 16.72 -17.76 -36.19
N PHE A 493 16.15 -17.00 -37.13
CA PHE A 493 15.78 -15.60 -36.85
C PHE A 493 14.45 -15.47 -36.08
N LEU A 494 13.58 -16.48 -36.17
CA LEU A 494 12.36 -16.59 -35.36
C LEU A 494 12.58 -17.32 -34.04
N ASN A 495 13.65 -18.12 -33.92
CA ASN A 495 14.05 -18.76 -32.66
C ASN A 495 14.81 -17.78 -31.73
N PHE A 496 15.44 -16.74 -32.30
CA PHE A 496 16.05 -15.64 -31.53
C PHE A 496 15.03 -14.63 -30.97
N LEU A 497 13.77 -14.76 -31.38
CA LEU A 497 12.67 -13.89 -30.96
C LEU A 497 11.62 -14.62 -30.12
N ASP A 498 11.83 -15.90 -29.83
CA ASP A 498 11.12 -16.64 -28.77
C ASP A 498 11.56 -16.06 -27.41
N LEU A 499 11.12 -14.82 -27.13
CA LEU A 499 11.00 -14.26 -25.80
C LEU A 499 10.26 -15.32 -25.00
N GLU A 500 11.03 -16.11 -24.26
CA GLU A 500 10.60 -17.38 -23.73
C GLU A 500 9.20 -17.21 -23.15
N SER A 501 8.28 -18.07 -23.59
CA SER A 501 7.00 -18.24 -22.91
C SER A 501 7.16 -18.49 -21.40
N ASN A 502 8.39 -18.77 -20.94
CA ASN A 502 8.82 -18.97 -19.55
C ASN A 502 9.73 -17.85 -19.01
N ASP A 503 9.81 -16.68 -19.65
CA ASP A 503 10.52 -15.53 -19.08
C ASP A 503 9.83 -15.13 -17.76
N SER A 504 10.47 -15.46 -16.64
CA SER A 504 9.98 -15.21 -15.28
C SER A 504 9.72 -13.74 -15.02
N ASP A 505 10.48 -12.86 -15.68
CA ASP A 505 10.42 -11.42 -15.45
C ASP A 505 9.18 -10.78 -16.10
N LEU A 506 8.60 -11.45 -17.10
CA LEU A 506 7.33 -11.05 -17.73
C LEU A 506 6.13 -11.82 -17.18
N GLU A 507 6.34 -12.83 -16.33
CA GLU A 507 5.25 -13.59 -15.71
C GLU A 507 4.41 -12.68 -14.80
N ASP A 508 5.05 -11.80 -14.02
CA ASP A 508 4.37 -10.82 -13.17
C ASP A 508 3.48 -9.86 -13.96
N LEU A 509 3.98 -9.32 -15.08
CA LEU A 509 3.17 -8.46 -15.95
C LEU A 509 2.02 -9.25 -16.60
N ARG A 510 2.29 -10.47 -17.08
CA ARG A 510 1.24 -11.33 -17.67
C ARG A 510 0.17 -11.67 -16.64
N ASP A 511 0.54 -11.94 -15.39
CA ASP A 511 -0.39 -12.22 -14.31
C ASP A 511 -1.11 -10.95 -13.82
N GLU A 512 -0.46 -9.78 -13.84
CA GLU A 512 -1.09 -8.49 -13.56
C GLU A 512 -2.15 -8.13 -14.62
N PHE A 513 -1.88 -8.44 -15.89
CA PHE A 513 -2.82 -8.20 -16.99
C PHE A 513 -3.83 -9.34 -17.19
N ARG A 514 -3.64 -10.51 -16.57
CA ARG A 514 -4.61 -11.61 -16.58
C ARG A 514 -5.76 -11.27 -15.63
N PRO A 515 -7.00 -11.21 -16.11
CA PRO A 515 -8.12 -10.92 -15.22
C PRO A 515 -8.28 -12.05 -14.21
N ASN A 516 -8.24 -11.74 -12.90
CA ASN A 516 -8.54 -12.69 -11.82
C ASN A 516 -10.05 -13.00 -11.78
N LEU A 517 -10.58 -13.63 -12.83
CA LEU A 517 -12.01 -13.89 -13.00
C LEU A 517 -12.58 -14.75 -11.87
N LYS A 518 -11.79 -15.69 -11.34
CA LYS A 518 -12.18 -16.52 -10.21
C LYS A 518 -12.37 -15.67 -8.94
N GLY A 519 -11.37 -14.86 -8.59
CA GLY A 519 -11.43 -13.97 -7.43
C GLY A 519 -12.58 -12.98 -7.53
N ILE A 520 -12.71 -12.31 -8.68
CA ILE A 520 -13.78 -11.33 -8.93
C ILE A 520 -15.16 -11.99 -8.83
N PHE A 521 -15.39 -13.12 -9.52
CA PHE A 521 -16.69 -13.81 -9.47
C PHE A 521 -17.00 -14.33 -8.06
N ASN A 522 -16.00 -14.85 -7.33
CA ASN A 522 -16.20 -15.29 -5.95
C ASN A 522 -16.54 -14.16 -5.01
N GLY A 523 -15.88 -13.01 -5.12
CA GLY A 523 -16.21 -11.82 -4.33
C GLY A 523 -17.67 -11.43 -4.52
N TRP A 524 -18.15 -11.41 -5.78
CA TRP A 524 -19.56 -11.11 -6.07
C TRP A 524 -20.53 -12.20 -5.59
N VAL A 525 -20.18 -13.48 -5.69
CA VAL A 525 -21.01 -14.58 -5.17
C VAL A 525 -21.09 -14.55 -3.64
N HIS A 526 -19.97 -14.24 -2.98
CA HIS A 526 -19.89 -14.09 -1.54
C HIS A 526 -20.75 -12.91 -1.06
N LEU A 527 -20.56 -11.74 -1.67
CA LEU A 527 -21.36 -10.55 -1.39
C LEU A 527 -22.85 -10.79 -1.67
N GLY A 528 -23.20 -11.43 -2.79
CA GLY A 528 -24.58 -11.80 -3.07
C GLY A 528 -25.17 -12.83 -2.11
N SER A 529 -24.34 -13.53 -1.32
CA SER A 529 -24.82 -14.43 -0.27
C SER A 529 -25.04 -13.72 1.07
N SER A 530 -24.37 -12.59 1.33
CA SER A 530 -24.53 -11.79 2.55
C SER A 530 -25.62 -10.72 2.43
N ILE A 531 -25.79 -10.12 1.24
CA ILE A 531 -26.76 -9.04 0.99
C ILE A 531 -28.22 -9.53 1.05
N LYS A 532 -29.11 -8.73 1.65
CA LYS A 532 -30.56 -8.97 1.64
C LYS A 532 -31.09 -9.06 0.20
N GLY A 533 -31.81 -10.13 -0.11
CA GLY A 533 -32.31 -10.38 -1.48
C GLY A 533 -31.26 -10.87 -2.48
N GLY A 534 -29.97 -10.89 -2.11
CA GLY A 534 -28.88 -11.38 -2.97
C GLY A 534 -29.05 -12.85 -3.38
N ALA A 535 -29.62 -13.70 -2.51
CA ALA A 535 -29.94 -15.09 -2.84
C ALA A 535 -30.85 -15.24 -4.08
N LEU A 536 -31.80 -14.32 -4.29
CA LEU A 536 -32.65 -14.29 -5.48
C LEU A 536 -31.83 -13.93 -6.73
N ILE A 537 -30.93 -12.95 -6.61
CA ILE A 537 -30.02 -12.55 -7.69
C ILE A 537 -29.07 -13.69 -8.07
N LEU A 538 -28.51 -14.40 -7.09
CA LEU A 538 -27.66 -15.57 -7.36
C LEU A 538 -28.43 -16.69 -8.08
N ALA A 539 -29.69 -16.94 -7.70
CA ALA A 539 -30.54 -17.90 -8.39
C ALA A 539 -30.86 -17.47 -9.83
N LYS A 540 -31.18 -16.20 -10.07
CA LYS A 540 -31.37 -15.63 -11.43
C LYS A 540 -30.09 -15.73 -12.26
N THR A 541 -28.95 -15.39 -11.66
CA THR A 541 -27.62 -15.47 -12.28
C THR A 541 -27.31 -16.91 -12.69
N TYR A 542 -27.63 -17.90 -11.85
CA TYR A 542 -27.51 -19.31 -12.22
C TYR A 542 -28.40 -19.71 -13.39
N VAL A 543 -29.66 -19.27 -13.43
CA VAL A 543 -30.56 -19.54 -14.57
C VAL A 543 -29.98 -18.93 -15.86
N LYS A 544 -29.55 -17.66 -15.80
CA LYS A 544 -28.91 -16.97 -16.93
C LYS A 544 -27.62 -17.67 -17.37
N ALA A 545 -26.82 -18.19 -16.44
CA ALA A 545 -25.63 -18.98 -16.75
C ALA A 545 -25.99 -20.26 -17.52
N LEU A 546 -27.06 -20.98 -17.15
CA LEU A 546 -27.51 -22.16 -17.88
C LEU A 546 -28.06 -21.82 -19.27
N GLU A 547 -28.71 -20.68 -19.43
CA GLU A 547 -29.21 -20.20 -20.74
C GLU A 547 -28.06 -19.89 -21.69
N GLN A 548 -27.00 -19.22 -21.21
CA GLN A 548 -25.82 -18.88 -22.01
C GLN A 548 -24.88 -20.07 -22.22
N MET A 549 -24.79 -20.97 -21.24
CA MET A 549 -23.85 -22.09 -21.20
C MET A 549 -24.59 -23.40 -20.87
N PRO A 550 -25.32 -24.00 -21.84
CA PRO A 550 -26.12 -25.20 -21.60
C PRO A 550 -25.32 -26.39 -21.06
N TRP A 551 -24.04 -26.49 -21.45
CA TRP A 551 -23.10 -27.51 -20.97
C TRP A 551 -22.88 -27.47 -19.45
N LEU A 552 -23.09 -26.32 -18.79
CA LEU A 552 -22.98 -26.17 -17.33
C LEU A 552 -24.04 -27.00 -16.57
N ALA A 553 -25.09 -27.46 -17.25
CA ALA A 553 -26.10 -28.34 -16.68
C ALA A 553 -25.52 -29.73 -16.30
N GLY A 554 -24.53 -30.24 -17.03
CA GLY A 554 -23.85 -31.51 -16.73
C GLY A 554 -22.50 -31.28 -16.06
N SER A 555 -22.37 -31.66 -14.79
CA SER A 555 -21.09 -31.49 -14.06
C SER A 555 -19.96 -32.32 -14.67
N ASP A 556 -20.29 -33.47 -15.24
CA ASP A 556 -19.38 -34.36 -15.96
C ASP A 556 -18.82 -33.72 -17.24
N ILE A 557 -19.64 -32.95 -17.98
CA ILE A 557 -19.18 -32.18 -19.15
C ILE A 557 -18.14 -31.14 -18.72
N VAL A 558 -18.43 -30.38 -17.66
CA VAL A 558 -17.52 -29.34 -17.18
C VAL A 558 -16.23 -29.93 -16.64
N THR A 559 -16.29 -31.08 -15.94
CA THR A 559 -15.09 -31.80 -15.50
C THR A 559 -14.19 -32.16 -16.67
N GLU A 560 -14.76 -32.65 -17.77
CA GLU A 560 -13.97 -33.01 -18.95
C GLU A 560 -13.39 -31.78 -19.67
N MET A 561 -14.13 -30.68 -19.75
CA MET A 561 -13.59 -29.39 -20.22
C MET A 561 -12.42 -28.93 -19.33
N VAL A 562 -12.53 -29.07 -18.01
CA VAL A 562 -11.44 -28.75 -17.07
C VAL A 562 -10.25 -29.68 -17.27
N ASN A 563 -10.45 -30.97 -17.50
CA ASN A 563 -9.39 -31.92 -17.81
C ASN A 563 -8.61 -31.49 -19.05
N LYS A 564 -9.30 -31.10 -20.12
CA LYS A 564 -8.66 -30.56 -21.33
C LYS A 564 -7.91 -29.25 -21.11
N LEU A 565 -8.40 -28.38 -20.23
CA LEU A 565 -7.66 -27.17 -19.88
C LEU A 565 -6.40 -27.47 -19.05
N ARG A 566 -6.36 -28.56 -18.26
CA ARG A 566 -5.14 -28.97 -17.53
C ARG A 566 -4.00 -29.37 -18.46
N GLU A 567 -4.33 -29.84 -19.65
CA GLU A 567 -3.36 -30.13 -20.71
C GLU A 567 -2.73 -28.83 -21.28
N ARG A 568 -3.21 -27.64 -20.88
CA ARG A 568 -2.79 -26.31 -21.37
C ARG A 568 -2.40 -25.37 -20.22
N PRO A 569 -1.14 -25.38 -19.76
CA PRO A 569 -0.70 -24.58 -18.60
C PRO A 569 -0.93 -23.07 -18.78
N ASN A 570 -0.84 -22.56 -20.01
CA ASN A 570 -1.12 -21.16 -20.33
C ASN A 570 -2.60 -20.73 -20.16
N LYS A 571 -3.52 -21.67 -19.87
CA LYS A 571 -4.96 -21.43 -19.65
C LYS A 571 -5.42 -21.70 -18.21
N ASN A 572 -4.49 -21.71 -17.25
CA ASN A 572 -4.82 -21.91 -15.83
C ASN A 572 -5.89 -20.94 -15.30
N HIS A 573 -5.85 -19.66 -15.67
CA HIS A 573 -6.87 -18.68 -15.28
C HIS A 573 -8.29 -19.05 -15.77
N VAL A 574 -8.42 -19.62 -16.98
CA VAL A 574 -9.71 -20.10 -17.52
C VAL A 574 -10.17 -21.35 -16.78
N LEU A 575 -9.25 -22.28 -16.53
CA LEU A 575 -9.50 -23.49 -15.74
C LEU A 575 -10.06 -23.14 -14.36
N GLU A 576 -9.41 -22.22 -13.66
CA GLU A 576 -9.80 -21.78 -12.34
C GLU A 576 -11.18 -21.12 -12.33
N ALA A 577 -11.43 -20.22 -13.28
CA ALA A 577 -12.72 -19.56 -13.43
C ALA A 577 -13.85 -20.56 -13.75
N LEU A 578 -13.61 -21.53 -14.65
CA LEU A 578 -14.56 -22.56 -15.02
C LEU A 578 -14.87 -23.53 -13.85
N SER A 579 -13.83 -23.95 -13.13
CA SER A 579 -13.96 -24.81 -11.95
C SER A 579 -14.78 -24.13 -10.85
N ASN A 580 -14.55 -22.83 -10.67
CA ASN A 580 -15.28 -22.02 -9.73
C ASN A 580 -16.76 -21.82 -10.13
N LEU A 581 -17.01 -21.53 -11.41
CA LEU A 581 -18.37 -21.45 -11.97
C LEU A 581 -19.14 -22.78 -11.82
N SER A 582 -18.47 -23.91 -12.03
CA SER A 582 -19.02 -25.26 -11.80
C SER A 582 -19.45 -25.47 -10.34
N SER A 583 -18.60 -25.04 -9.41
CA SER A 583 -18.87 -25.11 -7.96
C SER A 583 -20.06 -24.24 -7.57
N PHE A 584 -20.13 -23.01 -8.07
CA PHE A 584 -21.29 -22.13 -7.93
C PHE A 584 -22.57 -22.79 -8.47
N ALA A 585 -22.54 -23.33 -9.69
CA ALA A 585 -23.67 -24.02 -10.31
C ALA A 585 -24.15 -25.22 -9.49
N LYS A 586 -23.23 -26.01 -8.92
CA LYS A 586 -23.55 -27.13 -8.02
C LYS A 586 -24.27 -26.66 -6.75
N ILE A 587 -23.78 -25.59 -6.12
CA ILE A 587 -24.39 -25.00 -4.91
C ILE A 587 -25.80 -24.49 -5.24
N GLN A 588 -25.96 -23.71 -6.31
CA GLN A 588 -27.26 -23.16 -6.69
C GLN A 588 -28.26 -24.25 -7.06
N ARG A 589 -27.85 -25.28 -7.81
CA ARG A 589 -28.69 -26.45 -8.12
C ARG A 589 -29.19 -27.15 -6.86
N LYS A 590 -28.33 -27.32 -5.84
CA LYS A 590 -28.71 -27.89 -4.55
C LYS A 590 -29.76 -27.00 -3.85
N LYS A 591 -29.51 -25.68 -3.77
CA LYS A 591 -30.45 -24.72 -3.18
C LYS A 591 -31.82 -24.72 -3.88
N LEU A 592 -31.85 -24.69 -5.21
CA LEU A 592 -33.10 -24.76 -5.98
C LEU A 592 -33.88 -26.07 -5.77
N ARG A 593 -33.19 -27.22 -5.63
CA ARG A 593 -33.84 -28.50 -5.32
C ARG A 593 -34.49 -28.50 -3.94
N VAL A 594 -33.78 -28.00 -2.93
CA VAL A 594 -34.30 -27.87 -1.56
C VAL A 594 -35.51 -26.92 -1.53
N ALA A 595 -35.40 -25.74 -2.15
CA ALA A 595 -36.50 -24.79 -2.21
C ALA A 595 -37.76 -25.37 -2.90
N ARG A 596 -37.60 -26.14 -3.98
CA ARG A 596 -38.71 -26.83 -4.65
C ARG A 596 -39.32 -27.93 -3.76
N ALA A 597 -38.50 -28.70 -3.07
CA ALA A 597 -38.97 -29.74 -2.15
C ALA A 597 -39.76 -29.13 -0.99
N GLU A 598 -39.27 -28.04 -0.40
CA GLU A 598 -39.97 -27.29 0.66
C GLU A 598 -41.28 -26.67 0.16
N GLN A 599 -41.29 -26.12 -1.06
CA GLN A 599 -42.52 -25.59 -1.67
C GLN A 599 -43.56 -26.69 -1.89
N GLN A 600 -43.15 -27.85 -2.40
CA GLN A 600 -44.02 -29.02 -2.58
C GLN A 600 -44.59 -29.52 -1.24
N GLN A 601 -43.77 -29.56 -0.19
CA GLN A 601 -44.21 -29.90 1.16
C GLN A 601 -45.24 -28.89 1.69
N ARG A 602 -44.99 -27.58 1.55
CA ARG A 602 -45.94 -26.54 1.97
C ARG A 602 -47.26 -26.61 1.22
N THR A 603 -47.25 -26.90 -0.08
CA THR A 603 -48.48 -27.09 -0.86
C THR A 603 -49.23 -28.35 -0.44
N ALA A 604 -48.52 -29.45 -0.14
CA ALA A 604 -49.12 -30.69 0.35
C ALA A 604 -49.74 -30.51 1.74
N SER A 605 -49.05 -29.82 2.65
CA SER A 605 -49.58 -29.51 3.99
C SER A 605 -50.81 -28.61 3.95
N LYS A 606 -50.82 -27.57 3.10
CA LYS A 606 -52.01 -26.70 2.93
C LYS A 606 -53.20 -27.45 2.35
N ALA A 607 -52.99 -28.36 1.39
CA ALA A 607 -54.04 -29.19 0.84
C ALA A 607 -54.64 -30.16 1.87
N ALA A 608 -53.82 -30.68 2.79
CA ALA A 608 -54.28 -31.55 3.88
C ALA A 608 -55.07 -30.81 4.98
N THR A 609 -54.84 -29.51 5.19
CA THR A 609 -55.60 -28.72 6.17
C THR A 609 -56.96 -28.24 5.64
N SER A 610 -57.14 -28.13 4.32
CA SER A 610 -58.44 -27.76 3.71
C SER A 610 -59.42 -28.94 3.56
N SER A 611 -59.02 -30.16 3.92
CA SER A 611 -59.86 -31.36 3.86
C SER A 611 -60.35 -31.84 5.23
N GLN A 612 -60.59 -30.93 6.19
CA GLN A 612 -61.40 -31.24 7.37
C GLN A 612 -62.89 -30.99 7.05
N PRO A 613 -63.75 -32.03 7.08
CA PRO A 613 -65.19 -31.88 6.89
C PRO A 613 -65.82 -31.15 8.08
N ALA A 614 -66.66 -30.16 7.79
CA ALA A 614 -67.51 -29.50 8.79
C ALA A 614 -68.36 -30.54 9.54
N ALA A 615 -68.13 -30.67 10.85
CA ALA A 615 -68.95 -31.50 11.72
C ALA A 615 -70.31 -30.82 11.99
N PRO A 616 -71.43 -31.57 12.03
CA PRO A 616 -72.76 -30.99 12.17
C PRO A 616 -73.08 -30.64 13.63
N ALA A 617 -73.84 -29.57 13.77
CA ALA A 617 -74.41 -29.07 15.02
C ALA A 617 -75.39 -30.08 15.66
N ALA A 618 -75.27 -30.30 16.97
CA ALA A 618 -76.33 -30.86 17.80
C ALA A 618 -76.39 -30.09 19.12
N ALA A 619 -77.58 -29.55 19.40
CA ALA A 619 -77.93 -28.71 20.53
C ALA A 619 -78.55 -29.52 21.69
N SER A 620 -78.38 -29.05 22.93
CA SER A 620 -79.27 -29.16 24.12
C SER A 620 -78.51 -28.56 25.32
N ALA A 621 -78.77 -27.36 25.86
CA ALA A 621 -79.94 -26.81 26.56
C ALA A 621 -80.14 -27.31 28.03
N SER A 622 -79.72 -26.49 29.01
CA SER A 622 -80.40 -26.21 30.32
C SER A 622 -79.50 -25.33 31.21
N ARG A 623 -79.88 -24.07 31.53
CA ARG A 623 -80.53 -23.60 32.80
C ARG A 623 -79.59 -23.70 34.03
N SER A 624 -79.29 -22.70 34.87
CA SER A 624 -80.06 -21.55 35.39
C SER A 624 -79.15 -20.60 36.23
N THR A 625 -79.58 -19.33 36.42
CA THR A 625 -79.47 -18.43 37.62
C THR A 625 -78.07 -18.13 38.22
N SER A 626 -77.64 -16.90 38.52
CA SER A 626 -78.24 -15.72 39.19
C SER A 626 -77.38 -14.46 38.89
N LEU A 627 -77.90 -13.26 38.58
CA LEU A 627 -78.51 -12.21 39.44
C LEU A 627 -77.55 -11.53 40.45
N PHE A 628 -77.59 -10.17 40.46
CA PHE A 628 -76.80 -9.15 41.18
C PHE A 628 -75.46 -8.75 40.53
N GLY A 629 -75.10 -7.49 40.29
CA GLY A 629 -75.69 -6.17 40.51
C GLY A 629 -74.61 -5.11 40.18
N ASP A 630 -75.00 -4.06 39.44
CA ASP A 630 -74.56 -2.64 39.41
C ASP A 630 -73.35 -2.15 40.30
N PRO A 631 -72.82 -0.92 40.08
CA PRO A 631 -72.22 -0.33 38.87
C PRO A 631 -70.91 0.47 39.19
N PHE A 632 -70.35 1.18 38.20
CA PHE A 632 -69.31 2.23 38.31
C PHE A 632 -67.89 1.85 38.77
N GLY A 633 -66.89 2.37 38.02
CA GLY A 633 -65.64 2.81 38.64
C GLY A 633 -64.33 2.44 37.94
N THR A 634 -63.83 3.39 37.15
CA THR A 634 -62.41 3.80 37.03
C THR A 634 -61.35 2.88 36.42
N ASN A 635 -60.71 3.45 35.39
CA ASN A 635 -59.39 3.14 34.84
C ASN A 635 -58.33 2.79 35.90
N ALA A 636 -57.62 1.68 35.68
CA ALA A 636 -56.18 1.59 35.94
C ALA A 636 -55.56 0.43 35.14
N ARG A 637 -54.36 0.69 34.65
CA ARG A 637 -53.56 -0.08 33.70
C ARG A 637 -52.56 -0.93 34.49
N SER A 638 -52.41 -2.21 34.12
CA SER A 638 -51.17 -3.03 34.11
C SER A 638 -51.31 -4.45 34.69
N SER A 639 -50.52 -5.37 34.09
CA SER A 639 -50.17 -6.75 34.51
C SER A 639 -51.31 -7.80 34.51
N ALA A 640 -51.10 -9.09 34.25
CA ALA A 640 -50.06 -9.94 33.68
C ALA A 640 -50.64 -11.37 33.63
N THR A 641 -49.91 -12.30 33.00
CA THR A 641 -49.89 -13.77 33.25
C THR A 641 -51.06 -14.66 32.82
N ALA A 642 -50.76 -15.60 31.91
CA ALA A 642 -51.29 -16.97 31.85
C ALA A 642 -50.32 -17.86 31.02
N PRO A 643 -50.28 -19.19 31.23
CA PRO A 643 -49.01 -19.89 31.46
C PRO A 643 -48.61 -20.96 30.43
N ALA A 644 -47.45 -21.55 30.72
CA ALA A 644 -46.70 -22.56 29.99
C ALA A 644 -47.22 -24.02 30.14
N ALA A 645 -46.88 -24.86 29.16
CA ALA A 645 -46.51 -26.26 29.36
C ALA A 645 -45.56 -26.74 28.24
N ALA A 646 -44.51 -27.45 28.64
CA ALA A 646 -43.33 -27.80 27.87
C ALA A 646 -43.46 -29.12 27.09
N SER A 647 -42.70 -29.25 26.00
CA SER A 647 -42.04 -30.51 25.65
C SER A 647 -40.80 -30.28 24.78
N SER A 648 -39.75 -30.97 25.17
CA SER A 648 -38.37 -30.95 24.70
C SER A 648 -38.16 -31.76 23.41
N SER A 649 -37.33 -31.26 22.50
CA SER A 649 -36.44 -32.11 21.71
C SER A 649 -35.15 -31.37 21.38
N ARG A 650 -34.03 -31.91 21.91
CA ARG A 650 -32.66 -31.53 21.60
C ARG A 650 -32.30 -32.03 20.20
N GLY A 651 -31.77 -31.14 19.37
CA GLY A 651 -31.04 -31.46 18.13
C GLY A 651 -29.60 -30.95 18.24
N PRO A 652 -28.62 -31.64 17.63
CA PRO A 652 -27.22 -31.58 18.04
C PRO A 652 -26.48 -30.36 17.45
N SER A 653 -25.63 -29.77 18.28
CA SER A 653 -24.54 -28.89 17.85
C SER A 653 -23.44 -29.74 17.22
N LEU A 654 -23.07 -29.43 15.98
CA LEU A 654 -21.96 -30.04 15.27
C LEU A 654 -20.97 -28.94 14.87
N PHE A 655 -19.79 -29.05 15.49
CA PHE A 655 -18.58 -28.24 15.41
C PHE A 655 -17.86 -28.31 14.04
N GLY A 656 -16.89 -27.40 13.88
CA GLY A 656 -15.65 -27.58 13.10
C GLY A 656 -15.34 -26.37 12.21
N SER A 657 -14.54 -25.37 12.64
CA SER A 657 -13.10 -25.44 12.88
C SER A 657 -12.36 -26.11 11.72
N ILE A 658 -11.78 -25.29 10.83
CA ILE A 658 -10.80 -25.73 9.84
C ILE A 658 -9.47 -25.09 10.26
N PHE A 659 -8.79 -25.76 11.19
CA PHE A 659 -7.36 -25.62 11.36
C PHE A 659 -6.64 -26.39 10.25
N SER A 660 -5.57 -25.76 9.77
CA SER A 660 -4.45 -26.40 9.09
C SER A 660 -4.05 -27.70 9.80
N SER A 661 -4.08 -28.81 9.05
CA SER A 661 -3.42 -30.04 9.45
C SER A 661 -2.23 -30.26 8.53
N SER A 662 -1.07 -29.85 9.02
CA SER A 662 0.22 -30.42 8.65
C SER A 662 0.22 -31.89 9.07
N THR A 663 0.41 -32.78 8.10
CA THR A 663 0.66 -34.20 8.36
C THR A 663 2.05 -34.36 8.99
N PRO A 664 2.21 -35.10 10.11
CA PRO A 664 3.52 -35.50 10.58
C PRO A 664 4.08 -36.55 9.63
N ARG A 665 5.12 -36.18 8.90
CA ARG A 665 5.89 -37.08 8.05
C ARG A 665 6.73 -37.96 8.98
N SER A 666 6.44 -39.26 8.99
CA SER A 666 7.26 -40.26 9.67
C SER A 666 8.66 -40.25 9.07
N GLU A 667 9.64 -39.79 9.85
CA GLU A 667 11.06 -39.91 9.53
C GLU A 667 11.47 -41.38 9.56
N SER A 668 11.75 -41.92 8.38
CA SER A 668 12.58 -43.12 8.23
C SER A 668 14.05 -42.71 8.35
N PRO A 669 14.88 -43.37 9.17
CA PRO A 669 16.29 -43.05 9.28
C PRO A 669 17.01 -43.34 7.95
N PRO A 670 18.01 -42.53 7.57
CA PRO A 670 18.79 -42.76 6.35
C PRO A 670 19.64 -44.04 6.51
N PRO A 671 19.89 -44.78 5.41
CA PRO A 671 20.82 -45.91 5.42
C PRO A 671 22.26 -45.44 5.70
N PRO A 672 23.10 -46.30 6.31
CA PRO A 672 24.47 -45.95 6.66
C PRO A 672 25.32 -45.72 5.40
N LEU A 673 26.06 -44.63 5.39
CA LEU A 673 27.04 -44.30 4.34
C LEU A 673 28.17 -45.34 4.34
N GLU A 674 28.37 -45.99 3.19
CA GLU A 674 29.57 -46.77 2.91
C GLU A 674 30.81 -45.86 2.85
N PRO A 675 31.98 -46.30 3.36
CA PRO A 675 33.21 -45.53 3.30
C PRO A 675 33.75 -45.52 1.86
N LEU A 676 33.69 -44.36 1.21
CA LEU A 676 34.42 -44.10 -0.04
C LEU A 676 35.92 -44.12 0.24
N THR A 677 36.57 -45.08 -0.39
CA THR A 677 38.03 -45.21 -0.49
C THR A 677 38.60 -44.06 -1.34
N PRO A 678 39.80 -43.54 -1.00
CA PRO A 678 40.41 -42.47 -1.76
C PRO A 678 41.01 -43.01 -3.08
N PRO A 679 40.83 -42.34 -4.23
CA PRO A 679 41.65 -42.63 -5.39
C PRO A 679 43.06 -42.09 -5.17
N ARG A 680 43.99 -43.04 -5.03
CA ARG A 680 45.42 -42.84 -5.22
C ARG A 680 45.71 -42.29 -6.62
N GLY A 681 46.48 -41.21 -6.67
CA GLY A 681 47.56 -41.05 -7.64
C GLY A 681 47.21 -40.37 -8.97
N SER A 682 47.58 -39.11 -9.08
CA SER A 682 48.19 -38.60 -10.30
C SER A 682 49.31 -37.63 -9.97
N GLN A 683 50.44 -37.86 -10.63
CA GLN A 683 51.73 -37.19 -10.47
C GLN A 683 51.70 -35.71 -10.89
N PRO A 684 52.69 -34.90 -10.44
CA PRO A 684 52.84 -33.52 -10.87
C PRO A 684 53.58 -33.44 -12.22
N LEU A 685 53.08 -32.61 -13.13
CA LEU A 685 53.81 -32.14 -14.32
C LEU A 685 53.74 -30.60 -14.39
N PRO A 686 54.71 -29.95 -15.07
CA PRO A 686 55.45 -28.86 -14.48
C PRO A 686 54.96 -27.47 -14.89
N ARG A 687 55.28 -26.49 -14.04
CA ARG A 687 55.33 -25.06 -14.37
C ARG A 687 56.16 -24.84 -15.63
N ALA A 688 55.52 -24.35 -16.68
CA ALA A 688 56.18 -23.59 -17.74
C ALA A 688 55.53 -22.21 -17.78
N GLY A 689 56.31 -21.20 -17.37
CA GLY A 689 55.95 -19.81 -17.54
C GLY A 689 56.19 -19.37 -18.98
N THR A 690 55.22 -18.65 -19.53
CA THR A 690 55.40 -17.80 -20.69
C THR A 690 54.73 -16.45 -20.39
N PRO A 691 55.45 -15.33 -20.47
CA PRO A 691 54.87 -14.01 -20.30
C PRO A 691 54.04 -13.62 -21.55
N PRO A 692 52.99 -12.80 -21.40
CA PRO A 692 52.24 -12.28 -22.53
C PRO A 692 53.08 -11.25 -23.32
N PRO A 693 52.84 -11.10 -24.64
CA PRO A 693 53.59 -10.17 -25.49
C PRO A 693 53.25 -8.70 -25.17
N PRO A 694 54.17 -7.76 -25.48
CA PRO A 694 53.96 -6.34 -25.19
C PRO A 694 52.90 -5.74 -26.11
N LEU A 695 51.98 -4.98 -25.51
CA LEU A 695 50.99 -4.16 -26.20
C LEU A 695 51.69 -3.07 -27.02
N LEU A 696 51.32 -2.98 -28.30
CA LEU A 696 51.75 -1.93 -29.22
C LEU A 696 51.17 -0.56 -28.79
N PRO A 697 51.88 0.55 -29.09
CA PRO A 697 51.45 1.88 -28.70
C PRO A 697 50.28 2.37 -29.57
N VAL A 698 49.20 2.80 -28.90
CA VAL A 698 48.06 3.48 -29.50
C VAL A 698 48.50 4.88 -29.96
N THR A 699 48.55 5.08 -31.27
CA THR A 699 48.65 6.41 -31.90
C THR A 699 47.32 7.18 -31.78
N PRO A 700 47.34 8.49 -31.49
CA PRO A 700 46.13 9.30 -31.42
C PRO A 700 45.54 9.55 -32.83
N PRO A 701 44.21 9.66 -32.96
CA PRO A 701 43.58 9.89 -34.26
C PRO A 701 43.88 11.31 -34.76
N ARG A 702 44.34 11.34 -36.00
CA ARG A 702 44.63 12.51 -36.82
C ARG A 702 43.31 13.15 -37.25
N ALA A 703 43.15 14.43 -36.95
CA ALA A 703 42.11 15.29 -37.50
C ALA A 703 42.37 15.45 -39.01
N ASP A 704 41.42 15.02 -39.85
CA ASP A 704 41.22 15.51 -41.22
C ASP A 704 39.93 14.89 -41.78
N SER A 705 38.86 15.68 -41.88
CA SER A 705 37.69 15.38 -42.72
C SER A 705 37.13 16.70 -43.29
N PRO A 706 36.72 16.72 -44.57
CA PRO A 706 36.40 17.94 -45.32
C PRO A 706 35.01 18.50 -45.01
N PRO A 707 34.72 19.78 -45.32
CA PRO A 707 33.44 20.39 -44.99
C PRO A 707 32.33 19.87 -45.92
N LEU A 708 31.29 19.29 -45.32
CA LEU A 708 30.05 18.94 -46.01
C LEU A 708 29.18 20.19 -46.22
N SER A 709 28.69 20.28 -47.46
CA SER A 709 27.82 21.29 -48.02
C SER A 709 26.47 21.40 -47.33
N SER A 710 25.96 22.63 -47.26
CA SER A 710 24.65 23.05 -46.73
C SER A 710 23.47 22.40 -47.49
N PRO A 711 22.36 22.09 -46.80
CA PRO A 711 21.09 21.73 -47.44
C PRO A 711 20.30 22.98 -47.90
N PRO A 712 19.44 22.87 -48.93
CA PRO A 712 18.67 23.98 -49.46
C PRO A 712 17.41 24.30 -48.66
N ASP A 713 16.98 25.55 -48.81
CA ASP A 713 15.83 26.23 -48.21
C ASP A 713 14.53 25.41 -48.15
N SER A 714 13.90 25.43 -46.98
CA SER A 714 12.49 25.09 -46.78
C SER A 714 11.68 26.38 -46.52
N PRO A 715 10.48 26.54 -47.11
CA PRO A 715 9.73 27.79 -47.04
C PRO A 715 9.03 27.99 -45.67
N PRO A 716 8.75 29.24 -45.28
CA PRO A 716 8.13 29.55 -43.99
C PRO A 716 6.63 29.16 -43.94
N PRO A 717 6.08 28.88 -42.75
CA PRO A 717 4.67 28.55 -42.57
C PRO A 717 3.75 29.77 -42.78
N PRO A 718 2.48 29.57 -43.18
CA PRO A 718 1.56 30.67 -43.46
C PRO A 718 1.10 31.38 -42.18
N LEU A 719 1.17 32.71 -42.22
CA LEU A 719 0.63 33.63 -41.23
C LEU A 719 -0.91 33.55 -41.18
N MET A 720 -1.46 33.33 -39.98
CA MET A 720 -2.89 33.52 -39.72
C MET A 720 -3.24 35.02 -39.69
N PRO A 721 -4.40 35.44 -40.22
CA PRO A 721 -4.79 36.83 -40.28
C PRO A 721 -5.27 37.34 -38.92
N ILE A 722 -4.62 38.40 -38.45
CA ILE A 722 -5.06 39.25 -37.33
C ILE A 722 -6.16 40.17 -37.86
N THR A 723 -7.39 40.00 -37.37
CA THR A 723 -8.49 40.94 -37.58
C THR A 723 -8.34 42.19 -36.71
N PRO A 724 -8.55 43.41 -37.24
CA PRO A 724 -8.44 44.66 -36.48
C PRO A 724 -9.73 44.97 -35.69
N PRO A 725 -9.66 45.76 -34.59
CA PRO A 725 -10.84 46.22 -33.89
C PRO A 725 -11.43 47.46 -34.58
N LEU A 726 -12.71 47.39 -34.92
CA LEU A 726 -13.48 48.53 -35.42
C LEU A 726 -14.16 49.26 -34.25
N VAL A 727 -13.92 50.56 -34.19
CA VAL A 727 -14.58 51.53 -33.31
C VAL A 727 -15.95 51.89 -33.91
N GLY A 728 -17.00 51.93 -33.07
CA GLY A 728 -18.30 52.51 -33.43
C GLY A 728 -19.39 52.30 -32.37
N SER A 729 -19.61 53.29 -31.52
CA SER A 729 -20.75 53.42 -30.58
C SER A 729 -22.09 53.62 -31.34
N PRO A 730 -23.28 53.45 -30.71
CA PRO A 730 -23.83 54.48 -29.83
C PRO A 730 -24.63 54.01 -28.59
N SER A 731 -24.47 54.78 -27.51
CA SER A 731 -25.50 55.38 -26.64
C SER A 731 -26.85 54.65 -26.47
N HIS A 732 -27.15 54.21 -25.23
CA HIS A 732 -28.36 54.63 -24.50
C HIS A 732 -28.23 54.35 -22.99
N SER A 733 -28.32 55.41 -22.19
CA SER A 733 -28.48 55.38 -20.73
C SER A 733 -29.89 54.91 -20.34
N PRO A 734 -30.07 54.40 -19.11
CA PRO A 734 -30.81 55.22 -18.15
C PRO A 734 -30.25 55.22 -16.72
N GLN A 735 -30.72 56.24 -16.00
CA GLN A 735 -30.39 56.72 -14.65
C GLN A 735 -30.48 55.69 -13.50
N PRO A 736 -29.83 55.99 -12.35
CA PRO A 736 -30.04 55.29 -11.09
C PRO A 736 -31.21 55.89 -10.31
N GLN A 737 -32.12 55.05 -9.84
CA GLN A 737 -33.06 55.41 -8.77
C GLN A 737 -32.51 54.94 -7.42
N SER A 738 -32.26 55.92 -6.57
CA SER A 738 -32.09 55.81 -5.12
C SER A 738 -33.42 55.49 -4.44
N MET A 739 -33.41 54.60 -3.43
CA MET A 739 -34.17 54.73 -2.18
C MET A 739 -33.71 53.67 -1.15
N PRO A 740 -33.94 53.91 0.16
CA PRO A 740 -33.11 53.42 1.26
C PRO A 740 -33.73 52.23 2.01
N PHE A 741 -32.91 51.44 2.71
CA PHE A 741 -33.41 50.58 3.78
C PHE A 741 -32.56 50.70 5.06
N SER A 742 -33.29 50.96 6.14
CA SER A 742 -32.85 51.15 7.51
C SER A 742 -32.11 49.94 8.09
N PHE A 743 -31.08 50.24 8.89
CA PHE A 743 -30.52 49.30 9.87
C PHE A 743 -31.51 49.10 11.03
N GLY A 744 -31.89 47.84 11.27
CA GLY A 744 -32.48 47.37 12.53
C GLY A 744 -31.47 46.49 13.29
N PRO A 745 -31.55 46.41 14.63
CA PRO A 745 -30.48 45.87 15.46
C PRO A 745 -30.43 44.34 15.48
N LEU A 746 -29.21 43.79 15.55
CA LEU A 746 -28.91 42.38 15.75
C LEU A 746 -29.50 41.85 17.07
N PRO A 747 -30.03 40.61 17.10
CA PRO A 747 -30.17 39.86 18.34
C PRO A 747 -28.85 39.12 18.65
N THR A 748 -28.45 39.21 19.91
CA THR A 748 -27.40 38.42 20.56
C THR A 748 -27.78 36.93 20.57
N PRO A 749 -26.84 35.99 20.30
CA PRO A 749 -27.09 34.58 20.54
C PRO A 749 -26.82 34.23 22.01
N SER A 750 -27.87 33.70 22.64
CA SER A 750 -27.87 33.08 23.96
C SER A 750 -27.03 31.80 23.94
N ALA A 751 -26.18 31.66 24.96
CA ALA A 751 -25.51 30.43 25.31
C ALA A 751 -26.53 29.33 25.63
N ALA A 752 -26.39 28.18 24.97
CA ALA A 752 -26.97 26.91 25.41
C ALA A 752 -26.01 25.79 25.00
N ALA A 753 -25.28 25.29 26.00
CA ALA A 753 -24.50 24.07 25.91
C ALA A 753 -25.45 22.90 25.62
N ALA A 754 -25.20 22.18 24.53
CA ALA A 754 -25.80 20.89 24.25
C ALA A 754 -24.70 19.93 23.82
N SER A 755 -24.14 19.24 24.83
CA SER A 755 -23.38 18.02 24.65
C SER A 755 -24.30 16.98 23.98
N LEU A 756 -23.89 16.47 22.81
CA LEU A 756 -24.50 15.28 22.23
C LEU A 756 -23.48 14.13 22.21
N PRO A 757 -23.88 12.92 22.63
CA PRO A 757 -23.00 11.77 22.73
C PRO A 757 -22.93 11.00 21.40
N PHE A 758 -21.74 10.50 21.07
CA PHE A 758 -21.53 9.47 20.06
C PHE A 758 -22.02 8.10 20.58
N PRO A 759 -22.77 7.29 19.80
CA PRO A 759 -23.03 5.91 20.16
C PRO A 759 -22.10 4.92 19.43
N PHE A 760 -21.40 4.15 20.27
CA PHE A 760 -21.04 2.74 20.21
C PHE A 760 -20.20 2.15 19.05
N SER A 761 -18.97 1.79 19.45
CA SER A 761 -18.27 0.56 19.09
C SER A 761 -18.72 -0.59 20.03
N LEU A 762 -18.82 -1.82 19.54
CA LEU A 762 -19.21 -3.02 20.29
C LEU A 762 -18.13 -4.11 20.21
N GLY A 763 -17.74 -4.62 21.38
CA GLY A 763 -17.00 -5.87 21.62
C GLY A 763 -15.57 -5.63 22.16
N ASN A 764 -15.08 -6.21 23.27
CA ASN A 764 -15.58 -7.17 24.24
C ASN A 764 -14.87 -6.87 25.57
N ALA A 765 -15.61 -6.81 26.69
CA ALA A 765 -15.02 -6.69 28.03
C ALA A 765 -14.67 -8.09 28.57
N ALA A 766 -13.37 -8.35 28.76
CA ALA A 766 -12.88 -9.48 29.53
C ALA A 766 -13.14 -9.22 31.03
N THR A 767 -13.67 -10.23 31.70
CA THR A 767 -13.91 -10.27 33.15
C THR A 767 -12.58 -10.53 33.87
N PRO A 768 -12.26 -9.85 35.00
CA PRO A 768 -11.04 -10.15 35.74
C PRO A 768 -11.15 -11.48 36.49
N PRO A 769 -10.05 -12.25 36.65
CA PRO A 769 -10.05 -13.45 37.48
C PRO A 769 -10.09 -13.11 38.98
N PRO A 770 -10.64 -13.99 39.83
CA PRO A 770 -10.66 -13.80 41.28
C PRO A 770 -9.27 -14.02 41.90
N PRO A 771 -9.02 -13.48 43.11
CA PRO A 771 -7.75 -13.64 43.80
C PRO A 771 -7.60 -15.07 44.33
N GLY A 772 -6.56 -15.78 43.88
CA GLY A 772 -6.16 -17.08 44.40
C GLY A 772 -5.43 -16.94 45.72
N GLY A 773 -5.99 -17.57 46.76
CA GLY A 773 -5.39 -17.70 48.08
C GLY A 773 -4.27 -18.76 48.12
N LEU A 774 -3.42 -18.58 49.13
CA LEU A 774 -2.38 -19.47 49.65
C LEU A 774 -2.94 -20.83 50.15
N GLU A 775 -2.01 -21.76 50.42
CA GLU A 775 -2.12 -23.10 51.05
C GLU A 775 -2.14 -24.28 50.06
N ASP A 776 -1.44 -25.40 50.26
CA ASP A 776 -0.29 -25.73 51.10
C ASP A 776 0.32 -27.02 50.52
N VAL A 777 1.56 -27.23 50.92
CA VAL A 777 2.41 -28.42 50.89
C VAL A 777 1.68 -29.77 51.08
N ASP A 778 1.89 -30.73 50.16
CA ASP A 778 2.51 -32.07 50.38
C ASP A 778 2.64 -32.87 49.07
#